data_AF-N1PCA5-F1
#
_entry.id   AF-N1PCA5-F1
#
_cell.length_a   1.000
_cell.length_b   1.000
_cell.length_c   1.000
_cell.angle_alpha   90.00
_cell.angle_beta   90.00
_cell.angle_gamma   90.00
#
_symmetry.space_group_name_H-M   'P 1'
#
loop_
_entity.id
_entity.type
_entity.pdbx_description
1 polymer ?
#
loop_
_entity_poly.entity_id
_entity_poly.type
_entity_poly.pdbx_seq_one_letter_code
_entity_poly.pdbx_strand_id
1 'polypeptide(L)'
;MSPSAARRHVQWSRSLCYIPTRTYPVALKRYPPECGQGRCEANMLLSLCIVCYGLLSAVAVRGTGLKVELATAPGLMESTLESGRLLVLFGRSRDDLSNTDVRTTDVQFFGMNVYNLSGQAVTLTGGSDPNLDTGVFGWPLLTLDDIPTGTYYVQGFLSVYNESVTRSDGSTVTMRFPCGDGNRAFDGAGSLSTSILEVEVWGGAQTITLQLQAIKPPVVADGTEIGGCSQGNYKDTDLLRYVKIRSDSLSNFWNRDMYVGATVFLPFGYNATDEETRYPVLFSQFHWLGGAGWWSHDADFTSAWYRGMIPARGGVPERPTPRLIVIMFRHENPFYDDSYAVNTPNIGPYGDALNDELLPYLDEMFNTIPKPYARIQEGGSTGGWAAAASVVFRPDLYGACFAAYPDSLDFHRHQDINLYEDLNAHVRYSQPIPSNRKIGSNGVPYTRVTMAQENHWELTFGTSGRSAQQTDVWFAVFGVQGLNGYPLAAWDKVTGEIYHDAIKFWQPMDLTHYIVSNWKGQRNLGEVLRGRLFIYVGGSDSYYLNEGVQQFHMRTAEKGGLDWANVTILQGEEHGGVYNLLPKWTYLDTILSWVADHGPDGGTPLLAEHTTTASRGNVWQDVLSFGGHQAALARQSPPRVQVDRNGILEPRASAGQWDPGVTLRVQWIVDGMSSEATAFIVKQGHEITYVGGGTWKTLQLSVTGTKRDYATETRLSNIVTSI
;
A
#
# COMPACT_ATOMS: atom_id res chain seq x y z
N MET A 1 65.48 -18.04 -21.81
CA MET A 1 65.37 -19.10 -22.83
C MET A 1 63.91 -19.22 -23.25
N SER A 2 63.63 -19.31 -24.54
CA SER A 2 62.35 -19.83 -25.10
C SER A 2 62.55 -21.36 -25.35
N PRO A 3 61.51 -22.20 -25.64
CA PRO A 3 60.51 -21.94 -26.68
C PRO A 3 59.06 -22.48 -26.45
N SER A 4 58.12 -21.92 -27.25
CA SER A 4 57.00 -22.56 -27.99
C SER A 4 56.08 -23.65 -27.38
N ALA A 5 54.84 -23.90 -27.84
CA ALA A 5 53.79 -23.15 -28.56
C ALA A 5 52.64 -24.14 -28.89
N ALA A 6 51.36 -23.74 -28.80
CA ALA A 6 50.28 -24.30 -29.63
C ALA A 6 48.97 -23.47 -29.50
N ARG A 7 48.50 -22.90 -30.61
CA ARG A 7 47.09 -22.45 -30.77
C ARG A 7 46.33 -23.47 -31.62
N ARG A 8 45.02 -23.61 -31.44
CA ARG A 8 44.09 -23.95 -32.53
C ARG A 8 42.80 -23.13 -32.42
N HIS A 9 42.47 -22.42 -33.50
CA HIS A 9 41.13 -21.89 -33.75
C HIS A 9 40.27 -22.95 -34.44
N VAL A 10 38.95 -22.93 -34.19
CA VAL A 10 37.93 -23.26 -35.20
C VAL A 10 36.74 -22.31 -34.99
N GLN A 11 36.37 -21.54 -36.02
CA GLN A 11 35.07 -20.85 -36.10
C GLN A 11 33.99 -21.84 -36.53
N TRP A 12 32.74 -21.67 -36.07
CA TRP A 12 31.57 -21.86 -36.93
C TRP A 12 30.45 -20.88 -36.58
N SER A 13 29.97 -20.19 -37.60
CA SER A 13 28.76 -19.36 -37.57
C SER A 13 27.50 -20.19 -37.76
N ARG A 14 26.37 -19.80 -37.15
CA ARG A 14 25.10 -19.56 -37.88
C ARG A 14 24.01 -18.97 -36.98
N SER A 15 23.33 -17.97 -37.52
CA SER A 15 22.10 -17.38 -36.98
C SER A 15 20.94 -18.36 -37.04
N LEU A 16 19.98 -18.24 -36.12
CA LEU A 16 18.56 -18.56 -36.36
C LEU A 16 17.69 -17.90 -35.28
N CYS A 17 16.80 -17.00 -35.69
CA CYS A 17 15.73 -16.48 -34.84
C CYS A 17 14.70 -17.59 -34.57
N TYR A 18 14.06 -17.58 -33.40
CA TYR A 18 12.88 -18.39 -33.16
C TYR A 18 11.79 -17.57 -32.47
N ILE A 19 10.73 -17.28 -33.22
CA ILE A 19 9.51 -16.62 -32.74
C ILE A 19 8.41 -17.70 -32.67
N PRO A 20 7.75 -17.92 -31.53
CA PRO A 20 6.61 -18.83 -31.45
C PRO A 20 5.29 -18.09 -31.68
N THR A 21 4.96 -17.76 -32.94
CA THR A 21 3.55 -17.49 -33.31
C THR A 21 2.79 -18.80 -33.46
N ARG A 22 1.73 -19.02 -32.69
CA ARG A 22 0.76 -20.12 -32.91
C ARG A 22 -0.56 -19.58 -33.44
N THR A 23 -0.72 -19.67 -34.76
CA THR A 23 -2.01 -19.53 -35.44
C THR A 23 -2.78 -20.86 -35.40
N TYR A 24 -4.08 -20.81 -35.10
CA TYR A 24 -4.98 -21.97 -35.19
C TYR A 24 -5.56 -22.09 -36.60
N PRO A 25 -5.50 -23.25 -37.27
CA PRO A 25 -6.25 -23.50 -38.49
C PRO A 25 -7.64 -24.10 -38.19
N VAL A 26 -8.68 -23.48 -38.73
CA VAL A 26 -10.05 -24.02 -38.78
C VAL A 26 -10.12 -25.11 -39.86
N ALA A 27 -10.74 -26.26 -39.57
CA ALA A 27 -11.04 -27.29 -40.56
C ALA A 27 -12.49 -27.79 -40.43
N LEU A 28 -13.33 -27.41 -41.40
CA LEU A 28 -14.69 -27.92 -41.57
C LEU A 28 -14.70 -29.38 -42.06
N LYS A 29 -15.68 -30.18 -41.62
CA LYS A 29 -16.11 -31.39 -42.36
C LYS A 29 -17.62 -31.63 -42.34
N ARG A 30 -18.09 -32.10 -43.49
CA ARG A 30 -19.45 -32.52 -43.90
C ARG A 30 -19.30 -33.91 -44.57
N TYR A 31 -20.31 -34.74 -44.86
CA TYR A 31 -21.76 -34.51 -44.88
C TYR A 31 -22.56 -35.80 -44.41
N PRO A 32 -23.69 -36.32 -44.97
CA PRO A 32 -24.63 -37.26 -44.30
C PRO A 32 -24.71 -38.66 -45.03
N PRO A 33 -25.81 -39.47 -45.14
CA PRO A 33 -27.22 -39.36 -44.63
C PRO A 33 -27.98 -40.63 -44.13
N GLU A 34 -29.25 -40.39 -43.73
CA GLU A 34 -30.44 -41.28 -43.87
C GLU A 34 -30.60 -42.53 -42.96
N CYS A 35 -31.79 -43.02 -42.57
CA CYS A 35 -33.20 -42.66 -42.84
C CYS A 35 -34.13 -43.15 -41.68
N GLY A 36 -35.37 -42.64 -41.55
CA GLY A 36 -36.41 -43.28 -40.70
C GLY A 36 -37.56 -42.39 -40.21
N GLN A 37 -38.70 -42.37 -40.90
CA GLN A 37 -39.94 -41.70 -40.46
C GLN A 37 -40.84 -42.62 -39.60
N GLY A 38 -41.61 -42.04 -38.69
CA GLY A 38 -42.73 -42.69 -37.98
C GLY A 38 -43.64 -41.64 -37.31
N ARG A 39 -44.96 -41.78 -37.42
CA ARG A 39 -45.97 -40.77 -37.04
C ARG A 39 -46.96 -41.26 -35.97
N CYS A 40 -47.58 -40.28 -35.30
CA CYS A 40 -48.93 -40.27 -34.72
C CYS A 40 -49.24 -40.97 -33.36
N GLU A 41 -49.63 -40.10 -32.42
CA GLU A 41 -50.90 -40.10 -31.66
C GLU A 41 -51.06 -40.85 -30.30
N ALA A 42 -51.30 -40.01 -29.29
CA ALA A 42 -52.29 -40.11 -28.21
C ALA A 42 -52.34 -41.35 -27.29
N ASN A 43 -52.14 -41.10 -25.98
CA ASN A 43 -53.28 -41.11 -25.06
C ASN A 43 -53.03 -40.39 -23.71
N MET A 44 -54.14 -40.13 -23.02
CA MET A 44 -54.32 -39.23 -21.87
C MET A 44 -54.48 -40.00 -20.54
N LEU A 45 -53.84 -39.54 -19.45
CA LEU A 45 -54.08 -39.84 -18.01
C LEU A 45 -52.93 -39.16 -17.23
N LEU A 46 -53.05 -37.93 -16.72
CA LEU A 46 -53.90 -37.40 -15.64
C LEU A 46 -53.73 -38.10 -14.27
N SER A 47 -53.29 -37.31 -13.28
CA SER A 47 -53.43 -37.52 -11.83
C SER A 47 -52.68 -38.68 -11.16
N LEU A 48 -51.46 -38.42 -10.66
CA LEU A 48 -51.09 -38.55 -9.24
C LEU A 48 -49.65 -37.98 -9.03
N CYS A 49 -49.52 -36.95 -8.19
CA CYS A 49 -48.30 -36.45 -7.49
C CYS A 49 -48.39 -34.95 -7.13
N ILE A 50 -49.54 -34.54 -6.57
CA ILE A 50 -49.59 -33.37 -5.67
C ILE A 50 -49.43 -33.94 -4.25
N VAL A 51 -48.81 -33.18 -3.34
CA VAL A 51 -48.35 -33.62 -2.00
C VAL A 51 -47.04 -34.44 -2.02
N CYS A 52 -45.93 -33.80 -2.44
CA CYS A 52 -44.58 -34.13 -1.95
C CYS A 52 -43.52 -33.01 -2.14
N TYR A 53 -43.94 -31.76 -2.38
CA TYR A 53 -43.05 -30.62 -2.66
C TYR A 53 -43.13 -29.50 -1.60
N GLY A 54 -43.51 -29.87 -0.37
CA GLY A 54 -43.68 -28.95 0.75
C GLY A 54 -43.05 -29.47 2.03
N LEU A 55 -41.81 -29.97 1.96
CA LEU A 55 -40.98 -30.37 3.10
C LEU A 55 -39.50 -30.57 2.69
N LEU A 56 -38.96 -29.66 1.86
CA LEU A 56 -37.52 -29.43 1.84
C LEU A 56 -37.24 -28.34 2.86
N SER A 57 -36.69 -28.76 4.00
CA SER A 57 -36.50 -27.94 5.19
C SER A 57 -35.83 -26.62 4.87
N ALA A 58 -36.42 -25.53 5.36
CA ALA A 58 -35.66 -24.33 5.62
C ALA A 58 -34.52 -24.72 6.59
N VAL A 59 -33.29 -24.77 6.07
CA VAL A 59 -32.12 -24.62 6.93
C VAL A 59 -32.20 -23.18 7.41
N ALA A 60 -32.87 -22.98 8.54
CA ALA A 60 -32.73 -21.75 9.28
C ALA A 60 -31.25 -21.63 9.61
N VAL A 61 -30.58 -20.66 8.96
CA VAL A 61 -29.26 -20.21 9.38
C VAL A 61 -29.44 -19.68 10.80
N ARG A 62 -29.22 -20.56 11.78
CA ARG A 62 -29.10 -20.17 13.17
C ARG A 62 -27.76 -19.46 13.26
N GLY A 63 -27.78 -18.15 13.05
CA GLY A 63 -26.75 -17.31 13.64
C GLY A 63 -26.65 -17.71 15.11
N THR A 64 -25.45 -18.03 15.58
CA THR A 64 -25.26 -18.49 16.96
C THR A 64 -25.76 -17.44 17.96
N GLY A 65 -25.91 -16.18 17.55
CA GLY A 65 -26.37 -15.10 18.41
C GLY A 65 -25.30 -14.73 19.42
N LEU A 66 -24.05 -15.04 19.11
CA LEU A 66 -22.87 -14.63 19.85
C LEU A 66 -22.72 -13.12 19.74
N LYS A 67 -22.50 -12.49 20.89
CA LYS A 67 -22.26 -11.06 21.03
C LYS A 67 -21.00 -10.84 21.85
N VAL A 68 -20.20 -9.87 21.46
CA VAL A 68 -19.10 -9.37 22.30
C VAL A 68 -19.45 -7.96 22.74
N GLU A 69 -19.64 -7.77 24.03
CA GLU A 69 -19.89 -6.46 24.64
C GLU A 69 -18.59 -5.92 25.21
N LEU A 70 -18.13 -4.77 24.74
CA LEU A 70 -16.99 -4.05 25.31
C LEU A 70 -17.49 -2.86 26.12
N ALA A 71 -17.30 -2.92 27.43
CA ALA A 71 -17.56 -1.82 28.35
C ALA A 71 -16.25 -1.07 28.65
N THR A 72 -16.31 0.26 28.76
CA THR A 72 -15.17 1.08 29.20
C THR A 72 -15.11 1.12 30.72
N ALA A 73 -13.94 0.89 31.32
CA ALA A 73 -13.75 1.05 32.76
C ALA A 73 -14.00 2.51 33.21
N PRO A 74 -14.64 2.74 34.37
CA PRO A 74 -14.91 4.10 34.86
C PRO A 74 -13.64 4.95 34.94
N GLY A 75 -13.67 6.15 34.35
CA GLY A 75 -12.54 7.08 34.33
C GLY A 75 -11.44 6.77 33.30
N LEU A 76 -11.55 5.71 32.49
CA LEU A 76 -10.56 5.41 31.43
C LEU A 76 -10.71 6.34 30.22
N MET A 77 -11.90 6.90 30.00
CA MET A 77 -12.17 7.91 28.98
C MET A 77 -12.68 9.18 29.67
N GLU A 78 -11.92 10.27 29.55
CA GLU A 78 -12.25 11.58 30.14
C GLU A 78 -13.17 12.43 29.24
N SER A 79 -13.28 12.07 27.96
CA SER A 79 -14.04 12.79 26.94
C SER A 79 -14.71 11.84 25.95
N THR A 80 -15.63 12.38 25.14
CA THR A 80 -16.26 11.62 24.05
C THR A 80 -15.27 11.43 22.92
N LEU A 81 -15.04 10.18 22.54
CA LEU A 81 -14.26 9.83 21.35
C LEU A 81 -15.10 10.04 20.10
N GLU A 82 -14.64 10.91 19.20
CA GLU A 82 -15.30 11.22 17.93
C GLU A 82 -15.41 9.97 17.04
N SER A 83 -14.29 9.27 16.79
CA SER A 83 -14.29 7.97 16.12
C SER A 83 -13.19 7.03 16.59
N GLY A 84 -13.30 5.74 16.29
CA GLY A 84 -12.29 4.74 16.61
C GLY A 84 -12.54 3.42 15.90
N ARG A 85 -11.63 2.46 16.09
CA ARG A 85 -11.79 1.07 15.63
C ARG A 85 -11.74 0.12 16.82
N LEU A 86 -12.83 -0.60 17.05
CA LEU A 86 -12.82 -1.78 17.90
C LEU A 86 -12.26 -2.97 17.13
N LEU A 87 -11.43 -3.77 17.78
CA LEU A 87 -10.94 -5.06 17.31
C LEU A 87 -11.06 -6.08 18.43
N VAL A 88 -11.62 -7.25 18.14
CA VAL A 88 -11.67 -8.39 19.06
C VAL A 88 -10.93 -9.56 18.43
N LEU A 89 -10.04 -10.18 19.21
CA LEU A 89 -9.26 -11.35 18.85
C LEU A 89 -9.74 -12.58 19.61
N PHE A 90 -9.83 -13.72 18.93
CA PHE A 90 -10.09 -15.04 19.50
C PHE A 90 -8.96 -16.01 19.12
N GLY A 91 -8.14 -16.41 20.09
CA GLY A 91 -7.08 -17.42 19.95
C GLY A 91 -7.43 -18.74 20.63
N ARG A 92 -6.71 -19.83 20.34
CA ARG A 92 -6.84 -21.12 21.02
C ARG A 92 -5.92 -21.24 22.23
N SER A 93 -4.83 -20.49 22.26
CA SER A 93 -3.96 -20.26 23.41
C SER A 93 -3.83 -18.76 23.72
N ARG A 94 -3.23 -18.42 24.88
CA ARG A 94 -2.86 -17.03 25.20
C ARG A 94 -1.78 -16.49 24.29
N ASP A 95 -0.87 -17.36 23.84
CA ASP A 95 0.29 -16.98 23.03
C ASP A 95 -0.12 -16.71 21.58
N ASP A 96 -1.17 -17.39 21.08
CA ASP A 96 -1.73 -17.19 19.73
C ASP A 96 -2.08 -15.72 19.47
N LEU A 97 -2.62 -15.04 20.49
CA LEU A 97 -3.05 -13.63 20.41
C LEU A 97 -1.90 -12.65 20.09
N SER A 98 -0.65 -13.08 20.24
CA SER A 98 0.53 -12.31 19.81
C SER A 98 0.91 -12.51 18.34
N ASN A 99 0.46 -13.61 17.71
CA ASN A 99 0.68 -13.86 16.29
C ASN A 99 -0.44 -13.21 15.46
N THR A 100 -0.15 -12.06 14.88
CA THR A 100 -1.10 -11.35 14.00
C THR A 100 -0.79 -11.52 12.51
N ASP A 101 0.29 -12.21 12.15
CA ASP A 101 0.73 -12.38 10.76
C ASP A 101 -0.24 -13.27 9.97
N VAL A 102 -0.93 -12.67 9.00
CA VAL A 102 -1.89 -13.31 8.07
C VAL A 102 -1.37 -14.59 7.40
N ARG A 103 -0.05 -14.76 7.29
CA ARG A 103 0.61 -15.92 6.67
C ARG A 103 0.75 -17.13 7.62
N THR A 104 0.53 -16.95 8.93
CA THR A 104 0.80 -17.97 9.95
C THR A 104 -0.19 -18.01 11.13
N THR A 105 -1.07 -17.02 11.25
CA THR A 105 -2.01 -16.94 12.39
C THR A 105 -3.28 -17.76 12.17
N ASP A 106 -3.72 -18.43 13.22
CA ASP A 106 -5.02 -19.10 13.34
C ASP A 106 -6.02 -18.28 14.20
N VAL A 107 -5.64 -17.06 14.62
CA VAL A 107 -6.50 -16.15 15.39
C VAL A 107 -7.66 -15.67 14.52
N GLN A 108 -8.84 -15.51 15.14
CA GLN A 108 -10.01 -14.91 14.49
C GLN A 108 -10.13 -13.45 14.94
N PHE A 109 -10.27 -12.55 13.99
CA PHE A 109 -10.24 -11.10 14.13
C PHE A 109 -11.61 -10.54 13.77
N PHE A 110 -12.17 -9.65 14.58
CA PHE A 110 -13.46 -9.01 14.32
C PHE A 110 -13.36 -7.51 14.58
N GLY A 111 -13.48 -6.71 13.52
CA GLY A 111 -13.33 -5.26 13.56
C GLY A 111 -14.65 -4.51 13.32
N MET A 112 -14.82 -3.37 13.99
CA MET A 112 -16.00 -2.50 13.87
C MET A 112 -15.59 -1.03 14.12
N ASN A 113 -16.06 -0.08 13.31
CA ASN A 113 -15.85 1.34 13.66
C ASN A 113 -16.81 1.75 14.77
N VAL A 114 -16.38 2.68 15.61
CA VAL A 114 -17.21 3.33 16.63
C VAL A 114 -17.16 4.84 16.46
N TYR A 115 -18.26 5.50 16.81
CA TYR A 115 -18.42 6.96 16.71
C TYR A 115 -19.12 7.49 17.96
N ASN A 116 -18.76 8.70 18.40
CA ASN A 116 -19.36 9.38 19.56
C ASN A 116 -19.41 8.49 20.81
N LEU A 117 -18.30 7.83 21.12
CA LEU A 117 -18.19 6.92 22.26
C LEU A 117 -17.86 7.71 23.53
N SER A 118 -18.79 7.77 24.48
CA SER A 118 -18.68 8.47 25.78
C SER A 118 -18.55 7.47 26.94
N GLY A 119 -17.96 6.29 26.69
CA GLY A 119 -17.80 5.22 27.67
C GLY A 119 -18.99 4.25 27.80
N GLN A 120 -20.07 4.43 27.04
CA GLN A 120 -21.14 3.43 26.93
C GLN A 120 -20.61 2.10 26.38
N ALA A 121 -21.22 0.98 26.76
CA ALA A 121 -20.86 -0.31 26.20
C ALA A 121 -21.21 -0.39 24.70
N VAL A 122 -20.32 -1.00 23.92
CA VAL A 122 -20.53 -1.28 22.49
C VAL A 122 -20.68 -2.78 22.30
N THR A 123 -21.68 -3.21 21.54
CA THR A 123 -21.93 -4.62 21.24
C THR A 123 -21.59 -4.95 19.80
N LEU A 124 -20.60 -5.81 19.59
CA LEU A 124 -20.36 -6.46 18.31
C LEU A 124 -21.33 -7.65 18.19
N THR A 125 -22.02 -7.76 17.05
CA THR A 125 -22.97 -8.84 16.77
C THR A 125 -22.65 -9.51 15.44
N GLY A 126 -23.01 -10.79 15.31
CA GLY A 126 -23.04 -11.48 14.02
C GLY A 126 -24.09 -10.93 13.05
N GLY A 127 -24.07 -11.45 11.82
CA GLY A 127 -24.82 -10.95 10.66
C GLY A 127 -24.00 -11.04 9.37
N SER A 128 -24.68 -11.08 8.21
CA SER A 128 -24.08 -11.29 6.89
C SER A 128 -24.06 -10.06 5.97
N ASP A 129 -24.31 -8.87 6.52
CA ASP A 129 -24.25 -7.60 5.78
C ASP A 129 -22.85 -6.97 5.94
N PRO A 130 -22.01 -6.90 4.88
CA PRO A 130 -20.65 -6.37 4.94
C PRO A 130 -20.62 -4.82 4.92
N ASN A 131 -21.50 -4.20 5.72
CA ASN A 131 -21.50 -2.77 5.97
C ASN A 131 -20.33 -2.40 6.89
N LEU A 132 -19.21 -1.99 6.31
CA LEU A 132 -17.98 -1.66 7.04
C LEU A 132 -18.07 -0.37 7.89
N ASP A 133 -19.09 0.46 7.69
CA ASP A 133 -19.24 1.74 8.39
C ASP A 133 -19.53 1.52 9.88
N THR A 134 -20.48 0.65 10.21
CA THR A 134 -20.88 0.33 11.59
C THR A 134 -21.14 -1.16 11.85
N GLY A 135 -21.06 -2.02 10.84
CA GLY A 135 -21.13 -3.46 11.00
C GLY A 135 -19.81 -4.07 11.46
N VAL A 136 -19.90 -5.30 11.95
CA VAL A 136 -18.73 -6.13 12.29
C VAL A 136 -18.23 -6.79 11.01
N PHE A 137 -16.93 -6.67 10.73
CA PHE A 137 -16.26 -7.42 9.67
C PHE A 137 -15.20 -8.34 10.27
N GLY A 138 -15.26 -9.62 9.93
CA GLY A 138 -14.36 -10.63 10.48
C GLY A 138 -13.40 -11.26 9.46
N TRP A 139 -12.31 -11.84 9.99
CA TRP A 139 -11.38 -12.70 9.26
C TRP A 139 -10.82 -13.78 10.21
N PRO A 140 -10.58 -15.03 9.76
CA PRO A 140 -10.91 -15.58 8.44
C PRO A 140 -12.41 -15.89 8.28
N LEU A 141 -13.19 -15.78 9.36
CA LEU A 141 -14.65 -15.93 9.37
C LEU A 141 -15.28 -14.53 9.22
N LEU A 142 -16.15 -14.33 8.22
CA LEU A 142 -16.72 -13.01 7.92
C LEU A 142 -17.58 -12.44 9.07
N THR A 143 -18.12 -13.29 9.94
CA THR A 143 -19.08 -12.90 10.98
C THR A 143 -18.88 -13.65 12.29
N LEU A 144 -19.21 -13.00 13.41
CA LEU A 144 -19.16 -13.59 14.76
C LEU A 144 -20.07 -14.80 14.91
N ASP A 145 -21.14 -14.90 14.10
CA ASP A 145 -22.06 -16.04 14.16
C ASP A 145 -21.40 -17.36 13.76
N ASP A 146 -20.33 -17.32 12.95
CA ASP A 146 -19.64 -18.50 12.40
C ASP A 146 -18.56 -19.08 13.33
N ILE A 147 -18.27 -18.45 14.48
CA ILE A 147 -17.24 -18.92 15.42
C ILE A 147 -17.58 -20.36 15.90
N PRO A 148 -16.72 -21.36 15.62
CA PRO A 148 -16.98 -22.73 16.05
C PRO A 148 -16.99 -22.86 17.58
N THR A 149 -17.76 -23.81 18.10
CA THR A 149 -17.78 -24.11 19.55
C THR A 149 -16.41 -24.52 20.09
N GLY A 150 -16.14 -24.20 21.35
CA GLY A 150 -14.94 -24.61 22.09
C GLY A 150 -14.35 -23.49 22.95
N THR A 151 -13.24 -23.79 23.61
CA THR A 151 -12.49 -22.81 24.42
C THR A 151 -11.70 -21.85 23.52
N TYR A 152 -11.69 -20.58 23.91
CA TYR A 152 -10.89 -19.50 23.31
C TYR A 152 -10.30 -18.59 24.38
N TYR A 153 -9.18 -17.95 24.04
CA TYR A 153 -8.68 -16.76 24.72
C TYR A 153 -9.10 -15.54 23.91
N VAL A 154 -9.79 -14.61 24.57
CA VAL A 154 -10.43 -13.45 23.93
C VAL A 154 -9.83 -12.16 24.48
N GLN A 155 -9.47 -11.24 23.58
CA GLN A 155 -8.99 -9.91 23.94
C GLN A 155 -9.58 -8.84 23.02
N GLY A 156 -9.99 -7.72 23.62
CA GLY A 156 -10.49 -6.54 22.91
C GLY A 156 -9.49 -5.39 22.91
N PHE A 157 -9.53 -4.61 21.84
CA PHE A 157 -8.76 -3.38 21.65
C PHE A 157 -9.67 -2.28 21.10
N LEU A 158 -9.36 -1.02 21.44
CA LEU A 158 -9.95 0.17 20.84
C LEU A 158 -8.83 1.10 20.38
N SER A 159 -8.64 1.19 19.06
CA SER A 159 -7.80 2.19 18.43
C SER A 159 -8.55 3.52 18.45
N VAL A 160 -7.94 4.54 19.05
CA VAL A 160 -8.55 5.85 19.31
C VAL A 160 -8.22 6.79 18.15
N TYR A 161 -9.24 7.32 17.46
CA TYR A 161 -9.08 8.38 16.47
C TYR A 161 -9.69 9.68 17.04
N ASN A 162 -8.92 10.36 17.89
CA ASN A 162 -9.32 11.56 18.62
C ASN A 162 -8.79 12.86 18.00
N GLU A 163 -7.96 12.79 16.95
CA GLU A 163 -7.36 13.96 16.31
C GLU A 163 -7.99 14.23 14.94
N SER A 164 -9.03 15.07 14.95
CA SER A 164 -9.64 15.64 13.74
C SER A 164 -8.82 16.84 13.25
N VAL A 165 -8.18 16.68 12.10
CA VAL A 165 -7.19 17.60 11.55
C VAL A 165 -7.64 18.11 10.19
N THR A 166 -7.73 19.43 10.04
CA THR A 166 -7.98 20.08 8.75
C THR A 166 -6.64 20.48 8.12
N ARG A 167 -6.32 19.87 6.99
CA ARG A 167 -5.08 20.05 6.24
C ARG A 167 -5.10 21.35 5.43
N SER A 168 -3.93 21.79 4.97
CA SER A 168 -3.76 23.04 4.19
C SER A 168 -4.51 23.07 2.85
N ASP A 169 -4.92 21.92 2.31
CA ASP A 169 -5.72 21.82 1.08
C ASP A 169 -7.25 21.91 1.31
N GLY A 170 -7.67 21.99 2.57
CA GLY A 170 -9.06 22.06 3.00
C GLY A 170 -9.70 20.71 3.34
N SER A 171 -9.01 19.58 3.16
CA SER A 171 -9.52 18.29 3.64
C SER A 171 -9.48 18.18 5.16
N THR A 172 -10.48 17.52 5.76
CA THR A 172 -10.47 17.16 7.18
C THR A 172 -10.47 15.64 7.32
N VAL A 173 -9.59 15.10 8.17
CA VAL A 173 -9.53 13.67 8.51
C VAL A 173 -9.39 13.46 10.02
N THR A 174 -9.89 12.33 10.52
CA THR A 174 -9.84 11.94 11.92
C THR A 174 -8.96 10.70 12.05
N MET A 175 -7.81 10.87 12.70
CA MET A 175 -6.71 9.90 12.69
C MET A 175 -6.19 9.63 14.11
N ARG A 176 -5.36 8.59 14.25
CA ARG A 176 -4.39 8.46 15.33
C ARG A 176 -3.03 8.90 14.79
N PHE A 177 -2.33 9.80 15.47
CA PHE A 177 -0.94 10.11 15.11
C PHE A 177 0.02 9.22 15.92
N PRO A 178 1.09 8.70 15.30
CA PRO A 178 2.03 7.84 15.99
C PRO A 178 2.93 8.64 16.95
N CYS A 179 3.53 7.90 17.89
CA CYS A 179 4.12 8.43 19.11
C CYS A 179 5.42 7.66 19.44
N GLY A 180 6.27 7.52 18.41
CA GLY A 180 7.49 6.71 18.42
C GLY A 180 7.25 5.20 18.30
N ASP A 181 6.04 4.80 17.92
CA ASP A 181 5.55 3.42 17.97
C ASP A 181 5.48 2.72 16.60
N GLY A 182 5.80 3.42 15.50
CA GLY A 182 5.75 2.89 14.14
C GLY A 182 4.32 2.72 13.64
N ASN A 183 3.41 3.59 14.08
CA ASN A 183 1.97 3.53 13.80
C ASN A 183 1.34 2.13 13.86
N ARG A 184 1.56 1.37 14.95
CA ARG A 184 0.99 0.02 15.08
C ARG A 184 -0.53 -0.01 14.85
N ALA A 185 -0.99 -1.00 14.09
CA ALA A 185 -2.35 -1.10 13.58
C ALA A 185 -3.47 -1.10 14.65
N PHE A 186 -3.23 -1.60 15.87
CA PHE A 186 -4.27 -1.64 16.92
C PHE A 186 -3.79 -1.57 18.38
N ASP A 187 -2.54 -1.93 18.67
CA ASP A 187 -1.94 -1.87 20.03
C ASP A 187 -1.01 -0.67 20.22
N GLY A 188 -1.07 0.31 19.32
CA GLY A 188 -0.23 1.50 19.32
C GLY A 188 -0.54 2.46 20.48
N ALA A 189 0.36 3.41 20.74
CA ALA A 189 0.23 4.40 21.81
C ALA A 189 -1.14 5.10 21.80
N GLY A 190 -1.73 5.28 22.99
CA GLY A 190 -3.07 5.83 23.18
C GLY A 190 -4.22 4.83 23.02
N SER A 191 -4.00 3.66 22.40
CA SER A 191 -5.06 2.64 22.21
C SER A 191 -5.45 1.98 23.54
N LEU A 192 -6.73 1.66 23.70
CA LEU A 192 -7.26 0.99 24.89
C LEU A 192 -7.29 -0.53 24.67
N SER A 193 -7.17 -1.31 25.74
CA SER A 193 -7.18 -2.77 25.70
C SER A 193 -7.88 -3.40 26.90
N THR A 194 -8.34 -4.64 26.72
CA THR A 194 -8.90 -5.51 27.76
C THR A 194 -7.83 -6.45 28.32
N SER A 195 -8.09 -7.07 29.47
CA SER A 195 -7.42 -8.31 29.85
C SER A 195 -7.77 -9.44 28.87
N ILE A 196 -6.92 -10.47 28.81
CA ILE A 196 -7.21 -11.71 28.07
C ILE A 196 -8.09 -12.62 28.95
N LEU A 197 -9.33 -12.82 28.51
CA LEU A 197 -10.33 -13.68 29.14
C LEU A 197 -10.32 -15.07 28.50
N GLU A 198 -10.45 -16.13 29.30
CA GLU A 198 -10.71 -17.49 28.80
C GLU A 198 -12.22 -17.73 28.76
N VAL A 199 -12.75 -18.18 27.60
CA VAL A 199 -14.19 -18.31 27.36
C VAL A 199 -14.50 -19.60 26.63
N GLU A 200 -15.57 -20.29 27.06
CA GLU A 200 -16.19 -21.38 26.30
C GLU A 200 -17.31 -20.84 25.39
N VAL A 201 -17.18 -21.04 24.08
CA VAL A 201 -18.22 -20.71 23.08
C VAL A 201 -19.06 -21.96 22.83
N TRP A 202 -20.37 -21.88 23.04
CA TRP A 202 -21.28 -23.04 23.06
C TRP A 202 -22.29 -23.07 21.89
N GLY A 203 -22.15 -22.17 20.91
CA GLY A 203 -22.88 -22.24 19.64
C GLY A 203 -24.37 -21.86 19.72
N GLY A 204 -24.75 -21.16 20.78
CA GLY A 204 -26.07 -20.57 20.99
C GLY A 204 -25.95 -19.18 21.60
N ALA A 205 -27.10 -18.53 21.81
CA ALA A 205 -27.16 -17.11 22.17
C ALA A 205 -26.35 -16.83 23.45
N GLN A 206 -25.27 -16.07 23.28
CA GLN A 206 -24.22 -15.85 24.28
C GLN A 206 -23.73 -14.41 24.21
N THR A 207 -23.55 -13.76 25.36
CA THR A 207 -22.82 -12.48 25.44
C THR A 207 -21.50 -12.73 26.17
N ILE A 208 -20.39 -12.34 25.54
CA ILE A 208 -19.07 -12.26 26.15
C ILE A 208 -18.86 -10.79 26.51
N THR A 209 -18.79 -10.46 27.80
CA THR A 209 -18.49 -9.09 28.25
C THR A 209 -17.00 -8.96 28.52
N LEU A 210 -16.36 -8.00 27.86
CA LEU A 210 -14.97 -7.59 28.07
C LEU A 210 -14.93 -6.16 28.62
N GLN A 211 -13.90 -5.82 29.39
CA GLN A 211 -13.72 -4.47 29.91
C GLN A 211 -12.43 -3.85 29.37
N LEU A 212 -12.56 -2.74 28.62
CA LEU A 212 -11.43 -1.88 28.27
C LEU A 212 -10.96 -1.23 29.57
N GLN A 213 -9.70 -1.46 29.95
CA GLN A 213 -9.19 -1.15 31.30
C GLN A 213 -7.73 -0.66 31.34
N ALA A 214 -7.01 -0.71 30.22
CA ALA A 214 -5.63 -0.24 30.12
C ALA A 214 -5.43 0.59 28.84
N ILE A 215 -4.74 1.73 28.97
CA ILE A 215 -4.28 2.57 27.85
C ILE A 215 -2.82 2.22 27.55
N LYS A 216 -2.48 2.04 26.27
CA LYS A 216 -1.11 1.86 25.82
C LYS A 216 -0.30 3.16 26.03
N PRO A 217 0.80 3.15 26.81
CA PRO A 217 1.63 4.34 26.95
C PRO A 217 2.41 4.66 25.65
N PRO A 218 2.81 5.93 25.45
CA PRO A 218 3.85 6.33 24.49
C PRO A 218 5.11 5.46 24.56
N VAL A 219 5.85 5.39 23.45
CA VAL A 219 7.19 4.79 23.45
C VAL A 219 8.17 5.67 24.23
N VAL A 220 9.13 5.01 24.88
CA VAL A 220 10.06 5.57 25.86
C VAL A 220 10.76 6.84 25.35
N ALA A 221 10.84 7.83 26.24
CA ALA A 221 11.65 9.04 26.08
C ALA A 221 12.81 9.02 27.07
N ASP A 222 13.92 8.39 26.68
CA ASP A 222 15.16 8.35 27.46
C ASP A 222 16.24 9.32 26.95
N GLY A 223 16.04 9.90 25.76
CA GLY A 223 16.79 11.03 25.22
C GLY A 223 16.19 12.40 25.57
N THR A 224 16.91 13.46 25.19
CA THR A 224 16.50 14.86 25.33
C THR A 224 16.11 15.44 23.97
N GLU A 225 14.82 15.62 23.71
CA GLU A 225 14.32 16.10 22.42
C GLU A 225 13.08 17.02 22.55
N ILE A 226 12.75 17.69 21.43
CA ILE A 226 11.62 18.60 21.24
C ILE A 226 10.34 17.88 20.79
N GLY A 227 9.17 18.51 20.94
CA GLY A 227 7.98 18.13 20.16
C GLY A 227 7.14 16.95 20.65
N GLY A 228 7.30 16.52 21.89
CA GLY A 228 6.56 15.37 22.43
C GLY A 228 7.12 14.03 21.94
N CYS A 229 6.27 13.01 21.81
CA CYS A 229 6.68 11.62 21.55
C CYS A 229 6.86 11.24 20.08
N SER A 230 6.39 12.07 19.13
CA SER A 230 6.46 11.75 17.70
C SER A 230 7.90 11.47 17.24
N GLN A 231 8.05 10.47 16.36
CA GLN A 231 9.33 9.88 15.92
C GLN A 231 10.18 9.24 17.05
N GLY A 232 9.71 9.18 18.29
CA GLY A 232 10.46 8.67 19.44
C GLY A 232 11.55 9.64 19.95
N ASN A 233 11.99 9.46 21.19
CA ASN A 233 12.97 10.32 21.88
C ASN A 233 14.10 9.46 22.46
N TYR A 234 15.00 8.98 21.60
CA TYR A 234 16.02 7.99 21.98
C TYR A 234 17.31 8.64 22.48
N LYS A 235 17.95 7.99 23.46
CA LYS A 235 19.24 8.44 23.97
C LYS A 235 20.41 8.05 23.06
N ASP A 236 21.21 9.06 22.71
CA ASP A 236 22.52 8.94 22.07
C ASP A 236 23.46 7.90 22.70
N THR A 237 24.25 7.24 21.85
CA THR A 237 25.31 6.29 22.22
C THR A 237 26.63 6.68 21.55
N ASP A 238 27.71 5.89 21.70
CA ASP A 238 28.98 6.19 21.03
C ASP A 238 28.90 6.06 19.50
N LEU A 239 28.07 5.14 18.99
CA LEU A 239 27.91 4.87 17.55
C LEU A 239 26.65 5.46 16.92
N LEU A 240 25.56 5.61 17.69
CA LEU A 240 24.26 6.09 17.21
C LEU A 240 23.96 7.48 17.77
N ARG A 241 23.68 8.42 16.87
CA ARG A 241 23.12 9.74 17.16
C ARG A 241 21.67 9.80 16.72
N TYR A 242 20.80 10.38 17.54
CA TYR A 242 19.40 10.60 17.18
C TYR A 242 19.16 12.08 16.94
N VAL A 243 18.69 12.39 15.74
CA VAL A 243 18.36 13.75 15.33
C VAL A 243 16.87 13.84 15.09
N LYS A 244 16.23 14.93 15.52
CA LYS A 244 14.84 15.23 15.21
C LYS A 244 14.65 16.73 15.03
N ILE A 245 13.91 17.10 13.99
CA ILE A 245 13.49 18.48 13.74
C ILE A 245 11.97 18.57 13.65
N ARG A 246 11.43 19.74 13.99
CA ARG A 246 10.10 20.13 13.52
C ARG A 246 10.19 20.37 12.03
N SER A 247 9.32 19.75 11.24
CA SER A 247 9.23 20.01 9.81
C SER A 247 8.23 21.12 9.53
N ASP A 248 8.63 22.18 8.85
CA ASP A 248 7.74 23.29 8.53
C ASP A 248 6.74 22.92 7.43
N SER A 249 7.19 22.25 6.37
CA SER A 249 6.33 21.77 5.29
C SER A 249 5.26 20.78 5.77
N LEU A 250 5.62 19.79 6.59
CA LEU A 250 4.65 18.85 7.18
C LEU A 250 3.75 19.54 8.21
N SER A 251 4.28 20.44 9.03
CA SER A 251 3.46 21.13 10.04
C SER A 251 2.44 22.07 9.39
N ASN A 252 2.81 22.73 8.29
CA ASN A 252 1.90 23.55 7.49
C ASN A 252 0.84 22.69 6.80
N PHE A 253 1.22 21.54 6.20
CA PHE A 253 0.26 20.65 5.55
C PHE A 253 -0.76 20.07 6.53
N TRP A 254 -0.30 19.57 7.67
CA TRP A 254 -1.18 18.99 8.70
C TRP A 254 -1.78 20.03 9.66
N ASN A 255 -1.44 21.32 9.56
CA ASN A 255 -1.92 22.38 10.46
C ASN A 255 -1.77 22.04 11.97
N ARG A 256 -0.65 21.39 12.31
CA ARG A 256 -0.22 20.97 13.66
C ARG A 256 1.28 20.82 13.66
N ASP A 257 1.93 20.74 14.83
CA ASP A 257 3.35 20.39 14.85
C ASP A 257 3.57 18.94 14.38
N MET A 258 4.46 18.79 13.40
CA MET A 258 4.90 17.53 12.80
C MET A 258 6.43 17.46 12.78
N TYR A 259 6.97 16.27 12.94
CA TYR A 259 8.40 16.03 13.12
C TYR A 259 8.89 14.91 12.21
N VAL A 260 10.13 15.07 11.75
CA VAL A 260 10.93 14.03 11.09
C VAL A 260 12.26 13.93 11.82
N GLY A 261 12.88 12.75 11.78
CA GLY A 261 14.18 12.54 12.40
C GLY A 261 15.08 11.62 11.59
N ALA A 262 16.24 11.34 12.16
CA ALA A 262 17.17 10.37 11.65
C ALA A 262 17.85 9.62 12.81
N THR A 263 18.21 8.37 12.55
CA THR A 263 19.17 7.60 13.33
C THR A 263 20.46 7.56 12.51
N VAL A 264 21.53 8.15 13.04
CA VAL A 264 22.82 8.32 12.36
C VAL A 264 23.85 7.38 12.99
N PHE A 265 24.33 6.43 12.21
CA PHE A 265 25.33 5.45 12.61
C PHE A 265 26.72 5.88 12.12
N LEU A 266 27.59 6.20 13.08
CA LEU A 266 28.90 6.83 12.85
C LEU A 266 30.00 5.78 12.62
N PRO A 267 30.97 6.04 11.71
CA PRO A 267 32.11 5.16 11.49
C PRO A 267 33.08 5.20 12.67
N PHE A 268 33.90 4.15 12.80
CA PHE A 268 34.95 4.10 13.80
C PHE A 268 35.93 5.29 13.71
N GLY A 269 36.23 5.88 14.86
CA GLY A 269 37.11 7.04 14.96
C GLY A 269 36.50 8.34 14.40
N TYR A 270 35.17 8.41 14.24
CA TYR A 270 34.49 9.67 13.93
C TYR A 270 34.78 10.72 15.01
N ASN A 271 35.27 11.88 14.59
CA ASN A 271 35.47 13.03 15.46
C ASN A 271 34.63 14.20 14.91
N ALA A 272 33.75 14.76 15.76
CA ALA A 272 32.92 15.90 15.39
C ALA A 272 33.72 17.23 15.31
N THR A 273 34.93 17.30 15.87
CA THR A 273 35.81 18.49 15.78
C THR A 273 36.85 18.40 14.67
N ASP A 274 36.84 17.32 13.87
CA ASP A 274 37.70 17.19 12.69
C ASP A 274 37.06 17.91 11.50
N GLU A 275 37.53 19.12 11.22
CA GLU A 275 37.06 19.92 10.09
C GLU A 275 37.66 19.53 8.73
N GLU A 276 38.57 18.55 8.66
CA GLU A 276 39.19 18.09 7.40
C GLU A 276 38.56 16.80 6.86
N THR A 277 38.35 15.78 7.70
CA THR A 277 37.76 14.52 7.24
C THR A 277 36.31 14.71 6.82
N ARG A 278 35.93 14.18 5.66
CA ARG A 278 34.52 14.03 5.24
C ARG A 278 34.21 12.59 4.84
N TYR A 279 32.97 12.18 5.04
CA TYR A 279 32.49 10.83 4.84
C TYR A 279 31.38 10.78 3.79
N PRO A 280 31.38 9.80 2.87
CA PRO A 280 30.19 9.51 2.08
C PRO A 280 29.07 9.00 2.99
N VAL A 281 27.84 9.15 2.52
CA VAL A 281 26.63 8.85 3.27
C VAL A 281 25.82 7.79 2.53
N LEU A 282 25.42 6.76 3.28
CA LEU A 282 24.45 5.77 2.84
C LEU A 282 23.13 6.03 3.56
N PHE A 283 22.12 6.42 2.80
CA PHE A 283 20.75 6.57 3.26
C PHE A 283 20.06 5.21 3.14
N SER A 284 19.59 4.71 4.28
CA SER A 284 19.11 3.35 4.42
C SER A 284 17.63 3.37 4.82
N GLN A 285 16.80 2.94 3.87
CA GLN A 285 15.34 3.00 3.94
C GLN A 285 14.82 1.69 4.53
N PHE A 286 14.21 1.77 5.71
CA PHE A 286 13.59 0.65 6.42
C PHE A 286 12.22 1.05 7.00
N HIS A 287 11.42 0.03 7.27
CA HIS A 287 10.33 0.05 8.25
C HIS A 287 10.80 0.55 9.63
N TRP A 288 9.85 0.87 10.51
CA TRP A 288 10.10 1.52 11.78
C TRP A 288 11.06 0.75 12.70
N LEU A 289 12.30 1.20 12.77
CA LEU A 289 13.35 0.66 13.64
C LEU A 289 13.29 1.20 15.08
N GLY A 290 12.56 2.28 15.31
CA GLY A 290 12.61 3.03 16.56
C GLY A 290 14.04 3.43 16.93
N GLY A 291 14.48 3.04 18.14
CA GLY A 291 15.84 3.27 18.64
C GLY A 291 16.87 2.21 18.24
N ALA A 292 16.60 1.37 17.23
CA ALA A 292 17.56 0.40 16.72
C ALA A 292 18.48 1.03 15.66
N GLY A 293 19.74 0.56 15.63
CA GLY A 293 20.75 0.97 14.65
C GLY A 293 20.74 0.07 13.40
N TRP A 294 21.43 0.49 12.34
CA TRP A 294 21.58 -0.37 11.15
C TRP A 294 22.27 -1.69 11.52
N TRP A 295 21.59 -2.80 11.25
CA TRP A 295 21.98 -4.15 11.66
C TRP A 295 22.37 -4.28 13.15
N SER A 296 21.81 -3.50 14.08
CA SER A 296 22.16 -3.59 15.51
C SER A 296 21.82 -4.94 16.17
N HIS A 297 21.07 -5.81 15.49
CA HIS A 297 20.83 -7.20 15.89
C HIS A 297 21.96 -8.17 15.51
N ASP A 298 22.91 -7.75 14.67
CA ASP A 298 24.11 -8.53 14.32
C ASP A 298 25.27 -8.10 15.23
N ALA A 299 25.50 -8.89 16.28
CA ALA A 299 26.53 -8.63 17.28
C ALA A 299 27.96 -8.70 16.71
N ASP A 300 28.22 -9.57 15.72
CA ASP A 300 29.53 -9.72 15.09
C ASP A 300 29.85 -8.49 14.22
N PHE A 301 28.88 -8.04 13.41
CA PHE A 301 29.00 -6.82 12.63
C PHE A 301 29.19 -5.60 13.54
N THR A 302 28.33 -5.44 14.55
CA THR A 302 28.37 -4.30 15.48
C THR A 302 29.68 -4.25 16.27
N SER A 303 30.19 -5.40 16.72
CA SER A 303 31.48 -5.51 17.41
C SER A 303 32.68 -5.18 16.52
N ALA A 304 32.67 -5.60 15.26
CA ALA A 304 33.71 -5.24 14.30
C ALA A 304 33.66 -3.74 13.95
N TRP A 305 32.47 -3.18 13.74
CA TRP A 305 32.25 -1.75 13.50
C TRP A 305 32.74 -0.89 14.67
N TYR A 306 32.34 -1.23 15.91
CA TYR A 306 32.77 -0.53 17.12
C TYR A 306 34.29 -0.55 17.33
N ARG A 307 34.98 -1.63 16.95
CA ARG A 307 36.44 -1.76 17.05
C ARG A 307 37.19 -1.19 15.85
N GLY A 308 36.48 -0.78 14.80
CA GLY A 308 37.07 -0.31 13.55
C GLY A 308 37.79 -1.38 12.71
N MET A 309 37.65 -2.66 13.07
CA MET A 309 38.44 -3.75 12.50
C MET A 309 37.57 -4.98 12.19
N ILE A 310 37.59 -5.39 10.92
CA ILE A 310 36.95 -6.61 10.42
C ILE A 310 37.91 -7.78 10.68
N PRO A 311 37.52 -8.78 11.48
CA PRO A 311 38.38 -9.92 11.81
C PRO A 311 38.70 -10.77 10.58
N ALA A 312 39.91 -11.34 10.55
CA ALA A 312 40.33 -12.26 9.49
C ALA A 312 39.38 -13.46 9.38
N ARG A 313 38.90 -13.75 8.17
CA ARG A 313 37.94 -14.86 7.91
C ARG A 313 38.13 -15.44 6.52
N GLY A 314 38.11 -16.76 6.39
CA GLY A 314 38.09 -17.43 5.08
C GLY A 314 39.31 -17.14 4.18
N GLY A 315 40.47 -16.82 4.75
CA GLY A 315 41.67 -16.42 4.01
C GLY A 315 41.78 -14.92 3.68
N VAL A 316 40.75 -14.12 3.98
CA VAL A 316 40.84 -12.66 3.95
C VAL A 316 41.56 -12.18 5.22
N PRO A 317 42.63 -11.38 5.12
CA PRO A 317 43.30 -10.78 6.28
C PRO A 317 42.40 -9.86 7.10
N GLU A 318 42.79 -9.59 8.34
CA GLU A 318 42.18 -8.54 9.15
C GLU A 318 42.39 -7.18 8.48
N ARG A 319 41.36 -6.32 8.50
CA ARG A 319 41.41 -4.99 7.86
C ARG A 319 40.51 -3.96 8.55
N PRO A 320 40.74 -2.66 8.36
CA PRO A 320 39.84 -1.63 8.85
C PRO A 320 38.41 -1.75 8.30
N THR A 321 37.43 -1.27 9.05
CA THR A 321 36.05 -1.14 8.61
C THR A 321 35.88 0.01 7.60
N PRO A 322 34.89 -0.08 6.68
CA PRO A 322 34.47 1.01 5.81
C PRO A 322 34.28 2.35 6.55
N ARG A 323 34.76 3.45 5.95
CA ARG A 323 34.62 4.82 6.48
C ARG A 323 33.48 5.55 5.75
N LEU A 324 32.26 5.35 6.22
CA LEU A 324 31.06 6.04 5.77
C LEU A 324 30.13 6.32 6.95
N ILE A 325 29.27 7.33 6.81
CA ILE A 325 28.14 7.56 7.71
C ILE A 325 26.93 6.83 7.13
N VAL A 326 26.10 6.25 8.00
CA VAL A 326 24.83 5.63 7.59
C VAL A 326 23.69 6.35 8.28
N ILE A 327 22.64 6.68 7.53
CA ILE A 327 21.50 7.46 8.00
C ILE A 327 20.23 6.68 7.68
N MET A 328 19.48 6.28 8.71
CA MET A 328 18.10 5.83 8.54
C MET A 328 17.16 6.98 8.91
N PHE A 329 16.22 7.31 8.04
CA PHE A 329 15.22 8.32 8.38
C PHE A 329 14.20 7.77 9.38
N ARG A 330 13.71 8.62 10.27
CA ARG A 330 12.55 8.39 11.15
C ARG A 330 11.41 9.22 10.58
N HIS A 331 10.43 8.55 9.96
CA HIS A 331 9.33 9.19 9.23
C HIS A 331 8.01 8.41 9.33
N GLU A 332 7.71 7.88 10.53
CA GLU A 332 6.36 7.35 10.84
C GLU A 332 5.29 8.41 10.59
N ASN A 333 4.08 7.97 10.22
CA ASN A 333 2.97 8.86 9.91
C ASN A 333 1.61 8.23 10.28
N PRO A 334 0.50 8.99 10.25
CA PRO A 334 -0.82 8.48 10.65
C PRO A 334 -1.39 7.34 9.79
N PHE A 335 -0.87 7.12 8.59
CA PHE A 335 -1.32 6.05 7.68
C PHE A 335 -0.45 4.79 7.76
N TYR A 336 0.85 4.91 8.07
CA TYR A 336 1.80 3.78 8.02
C TYR A 336 3.08 4.01 8.84
N ASP A 337 3.90 2.97 9.02
CA ASP A 337 5.11 3.01 9.84
C ASP A 337 6.28 3.78 9.19
N ASP A 338 6.25 3.91 7.86
CA ASP A 338 7.08 4.83 7.07
C ASP A 338 6.24 5.58 6.01
N SER A 339 6.82 6.61 5.37
CA SER A 339 6.15 7.47 4.37
C SER A 339 6.66 7.30 2.92
N TYR A 340 7.36 6.20 2.64
CA TYR A 340 8.04 5.91 1.36
C TYR A 340 9.07 6.99 0.93
N ALA A 341 9.42 7.90 1.85
CA ALA A 341 10.32 9.04 1.65
C ALA A 341 9.94 10.00 0.50
N VAL A 342 8.65 10.08 0.15
CA VAL A 342 8.12 10.87 -0.97
C VAL A 342 7.00 11.84 -0.56
N ASN A 343 6.74 12.83 -1.40
CA ASN A 343 5.58 13.70 -1.27
C ASN A 343 4.32 12.99 -1.79
N THR A 344 3.27 12.89 -0.97
CA THR A 344 1.98 12.29 -1.36
C THR A 344 0.83 13.19 -0.92
N PRO A 345 -0.28 13.27 -1.67
CA PRO A 345 -1.38 14.17 -1.31
C PRO A 345 -2.12 13.71 -0.05
N ASN A 346 -1.99 12.45 0.35
CA ASN A 346 -2.66 11.91 1.55
C ASN A 346 -1.81 12.07 2.82
N ILE A 347 -0.49 11.82 2.70
CA ILE A 347 0.44 11.74 3.84
C ILE A 347 1.17 13.08 4.06
N GLY A 348 1.39 13.84 2.98
CA GLY A 348 2.01 15.17 3.01
C GLY A 348 3.38 15.24 2.33
N PRO A 349 4.06 16.39 2.42
CA PRO A 349 5.34 16.65 1.78
C PRO A 349 6.54 15.99 2.49
N TYR A 350 6.49 14.69 2.77
CA TYR A 350 7.60 13.99 3.44
C TYR A 350 8.87 13.96 2.59
N GLY A 351 8.75 13.92 1.26
CA GLY A 351 9.89 14.01 0.35
C GLY A 351 10.62 15.35 0.50
N ASP A 352 9.89 16.46 0.61
CA ASP A 352 10.50 17.79 0.81
C ASP A 352 11.03 17.94 2.26
N ALA A 353 10.28 17.49 3.27
CA ALA A 353 10.73 17.51 4.67
C ALA A 353 12.03 16.73 4.92
N LEU A 354 12.19 15.55 4.31
CA LEU A 354 13.42 14.77 4.46
C LEU A 354 14.58 15.37 3.66
N ASN A 355 14.34 15.81 2.43
CA ASN A 355 15.40 16.19 1.49
C ASN A 355 15.82 17.66 1.54
N ASP A 356 14.90 18.57 1.87
CA ASP A 356 15.11 20.02 1.83
C ASP A 356 15.13 20.67 3.23
N GLU A 357 14.65 19.98 4.28
CA GLU A 357 14.69 20.45 5.68
C GLU A 357 15.67 19.61 6.53
N LEU A 358 15.46 18.29 6.63
CA LEU A 358 16.28 17.43 7.49
C LEU A 358 17.68 17.16 6.93
N LEU A 359 17.81 16.85 5.64
CA LEU A 359 19.11 16.53 5.03
C LEU A 359 20.13 17.68 5.16
N PRO A 360 19.81 18.96 4.86
CA PRO A 360 20.74 20.06 5.10
C PRO A 360 21.17 20.21 6.57
N TYR A 361 20.26 19.96 7.51
CA TYR A 361 20.58 19.97 8.94
C TYR A 361 21.55 18.82 9.32
N LEU A 362 21.40 17.65 8.71
CA LEU A 362 22.35 16.54 8.87
C LEU A 362 23.72 16.83 8.24
N ASP A 363 23.79 17.54 7.11
CA ASP A 363 25.06 18.00 6.53
C ASP A 363 25.78 19.08 7.38
N GLU A 364 25.04 19.83 8.20
CA GLU A 364 25.62 20.80 9.15
C GLU A 364 26.12 20.11 10.42
N MET A 365 25.36 19.15 10.97
CA MET A 365 25.73 18.44 12.19
C MET A 365 26.84 17.38 11.99
N PHE A 366 26.95 16.82 10.79
CA PHE A 366 27.85 15.71 10.49
C PHE A 366 28.80 16.03 9.36
N ASN A 367 30.01 15.44 9.44
CA ASN A 367 31.05 15.56 8.44
C ASN A 367 30.74 14.78 7.13
N THR A 368 29.56 15.00 6.54
CA THR A 368 29.14 14.38 5.27
C THR A 368 29.91 14.97 4.09
N ILE A 369 29.92 14.26 2.96
CA ILE A 369 30.24 14.87 1.66
C ILE A 369 28.90 15.30 1.03
N PRO A 370 28.53 16.60 1.03
CA PRO A 370 27.23 17.07 0.54
C PRO A 370 27.23 17.19 -1.00
N LYS A 371 27.46 16.05 -1.68
CA LYS A 371 27.49 15.93 -3.15
C LYS A 371 26.83 14.62 -3.59
N PRO A 372 26.09 14.59 -4.71
CA PRO A 372 25.37 13.39 -5.13
C PRO A 372 26.23 12.14 -5.28
N TYR A 373 27.44 12.24 -5.84
CA TYR A 373 28.36 11.10 -5.98
C TYR A 373 28.74 10.42 -4.64
N ALA A 374 28.50 11.08 -3.51
CA ALA A 374 28.80 10.56 -2.18
C ALA A 374 27.53 10.30 -1.34
N ARG A 375 26.34 10.35 -1.95
CA ARG A 375 25.05 10.12 -1.29
C ARG A 375 24.32 8.97 -1.97
N ILE A 376 24.31 7.82 -1.32
CA ILE A 376 23.80 6.57 -1.89
C ILE A 376 22.53 6.18 -1.17
N GLN A 377 21.53 5.69 -1.90
CA GLN A 377 20.28 5.17 -1.35
C GLN A 377 20.29 3.65 -1.31
N GLU A 378 19.78 3.03 -0.25
CA GLU A 378 19.54 1.59 -0.20
C GLU A 378 18.31 1.23 0.63
N GLY A 379 17.79 0.02 0.45
CA GLY A 379 16.63 -0.48 1.17
C GLY A 379 16.06 -1.75 0.55
N GLY A 380 15.18 -2.42 1.29
CA GLY A 380 14.47 -3.64 0.90
C GLY A 380 12.94 -3.46 0.83
N SER A 381 12.24 -4.15 -0.08
CA SER A 381 10.76 -4.07 -0.26
C SER A 381 10.26 -2.62 -0.37
N THR A 382 9.40 -2.15 0.53
CA THR A 382 9.00 -0.75 0.68
C THR A 382 10.18 0.21 0.61
N GLY A 383 11.22 -0.05 1.44
CA GLY A 383 12.46 0.73 1.44
C GLY A 383 13.25 0.61 0.13
N GLY A 384 13.14 -0.52 -0.57
CA GLY A 384 13.75 -0.71 -1.89
C GLY A 384 13.10 0.17 -2.96
N TRP A 385 11.76 0.30 -2.93
CA TRP A 385 11.04 1.25 -3.77
C TRP A 385 11.40 2.69 -3.37
N ALA A 386 11.43 3.02 -2.08
CA ALA A 386 11.78 4.35 -1.57
C ALA A 386 13.21 4.77 -1.97
N ALA A 387 14.17 3.84 -1.94
CA ALA A 387 15.54 4.06 -2.38
C ALA A 387 15.63 4.36 -3.90
N ALA A 388 14.89 3.61 -4.72
CA ALA A 388 14.80 3.85 -6.15
C ALA A 388 14.09 5.18 -6.46
N ALA A 389 12.92 5.42 -5.86
CA ALA A 389 12.13 6.65 -6.00
C ALA A 389 12.94 7.89 -5.59
N SER A 390 13.73 7.81 -4.52
CA SER A 390 14.62 8.89 -4.07
C SER A 390 15.62 9.31 -5.15
N VAL A 391 16.21 8.37 -5.90
CA VAL A 391 17.14 8.69 -7.00
C VAL A 391 16.41 9.11 -8.27
N VAL A 392 15.24 8.52 -8.57
CA VAL A 392 14.42 8.87 -9.74
C VAL A 392 13.83 10.28 -9.62
N PHE A 393 13.39 10.67 -8.41
CA PHE A 393 12.80 11.98 -8.15
C PHE A 393 13.84 13.02 -7.70
N ARG A 394 14.90 12.65 -6.97
CA ARG A 394 15.97 13.57 -6.53
C ARG A 394 17.38 13.19 -7.04
N PRO A 395 17.60 13.04 -8.37
CA PRO A 395 18.94 12.82 -8.92
C PRO A 395 19.88 14.04 -8.78
N ASP A 396 19.32 15.20 -8.37
CA ASP A 396 20.03 16.40 -7.92
C ASP A 396 20.69 16.23 -6.55
N LEU A 397 20.19 15.31 -5.71
CA LEU A 397 20.73 15.04 -4.37
C LEU A 397 21.46 13.70 -4.25
N TYR A 398 21.03 12.67 -4.98
CA TYR A 398 21.52 11.30 -4.78
C TYR A 398 22.28 10.75 -5.98
N GLY A 399 23.35 10.01 -5.71
CA GLY A 399 24.27 9.47 -6.71
C GLY A 399 23.73 8.23 -7.40
N ALA A 400 23.39 7.21 -6.61
CA ALA A 400 22.83 5.95 -7.07
C ALA A 400 21.98 5.29 -5.99
N CYS A 401 21.14 4.33 -6.38
CA CYS A 401 20.42 3.45 -5.45
C CYS A 401 20.88 2.00 -5.59
N PHE A 402 20.93 1.28 -4.47
CA PHE A 402 21.06 -0.17 -4.38
C PHE A 402 19.77 -0.73 -3.77
N ALA A 403 18.74 -0.88 -4.61
CA ALA A 403 17.41 -1.34 -4.21
C ALA A 403 17.35 -2.89 -4.21
N ALA A 404 16.92 -3.48 -3.11
CA ALA A 404 16.74 -4.91 -2.96
C ALA A 404 15.25 -5.29 -2.95
N TYR A 405 14.86 -6.23 -3.80
CA TYR A 405 13.51 -6.78 -3.97
C TYR A 405 12.40 -5.73 -3.77
N PRO A 406 12.47 -4.60 -4.51
CA PRO A 406 11.67 -3.42 -4.21
C PRO A 406 10.17 -3.70 -4.40
N ASP A 407 9.35 -2.99 -3.64
CA ASP A 407 7.93 -2.84 -3.96
C ASP A 407 7.75 -2.37 -5.42
N SER A 408 6.62 -2.72 -6.01
CA SER A 408 6.48 -2.86 -7.46
C SER A 408 6.89 -1.63 -8.29
N LEU A 409 7.98 -1.75 -9.05
CA LEU A 409 8.54 -0.67 -9.90
C LEU A 409 7.71 -0.38 -11.17
N ASP A 410 6.78 -1.26 -11.53
CA ASP A 410 5.89 -1.15 -12.68
C ASP A 410 4.52 -1.76 -12.34
N PHE A 411 3.43 -1.04 -12.59
CA PHE A 411 2.08 -1.43 -12.16
C PHE A 411 1.32 -2.34 -13.15
N HIS A 412 1.95 -2.77 -14.26
CA HIS A 412 1.50 -3.96 -15.01
C HIS A 412 1.76 -5.25 -14.19
N ARG A 413 2.60 -5.15 -13.13
CA ARG A 413 2.91 -6.20 -12.16
C ARG A 413 3.09 -5.64 -10.75
N HIS A 414 1.98 -5.21 -10.17
CA HIS A 414 1.88 -4.85 -8.77
C HIS A 414 1.63 -6.12 -7.93
N GLN A 415 2.69 -6.71 -7.37
CA GLN A 415 2.74 -8.15 -7.07
C GLN A 415 2.29 -8.96 -8.33
N ASP A 416 1.40 -9.95 -8.19
CA ASP A 416 0.77 -10.65 -9.32
C ASP A 416 -0.51 -9.96 -9.83
N ILE A 417 -0.73 -8.66 -9.58
CA ILE A 417 -1.87 -7.90 -10.14
C ILE A 417 -1.40 -7.03 -11.32
N ASN A 418 -2.13 -7.07 -12.44
CA ASN A 418 -1.94 -6.12 -13.55
C ASN A 418 -2.97 -5.00 -13.41
N LEU A 419 -2.61 -3.94 -12.67
CA LEU A 419 -3.53 -2.88 -12.29
C LEU A 419 -4.12 -2.11 -13.50
N TYR A 420 -3.46 -2.17 -14.66
CA TYR A 420 -3.90 -1.49 -15.88
C TYR A 420 -4.90 -2.29 -16.72
N GLU A 421 -4.98 -3.62 -16.57
CA GLU A 421 -5.80 -4.49 -17.43
C GLU A 421 -6.71 -5.46 -16.68
N ASP A 422 -6.30 -5.97 -15.51
CA ASP A 422 -7.14 -6.86 -14.70
C ASP A 422 -8.39 -6.09 -14.20
N LEU A 423 -9.55 -6.74 -14.20
CA LEU A 423 -10.80 -6.18 -13.67
C LEU A 423 -10.94 -6.39 -12.15
N ASN A 424 -10.10 -7.25 -11.57
CA ASN A 424 -10.23 -7.68 -10.18
C ASN A 424 -8.86 -8.05 -9.58
N ALA A 425 -8.57 -7.51 -8.39
CA ALA A 425 -7.33 -7.71 -7.64
C ALA A 425 -7.30 -9.03 -6.85
N HIS A 426 -8.45 -9.71 -6.71
CA HIS A 426 -8.57 -10.98 -5.96
C HIS A 426 -8.61 -12.21 -6.87
N VAL A 427 -9.09 -12.07 -8.12
CA VAL A 427 -9.21 -13.20 -9.07
C VAL A 427 -8.78 -12.85 -10.50
N ARG A 428 -7.93 -13.71 -11.09
CA ARG A 428 -7.57 -13.69 -12.51
C ARG A 428 -7.94 -15.01 -13.15
N TYR A 429 -8.69 -14.99 -14.26
CA TYR A 429 -9.21 -16.20 -14.94
C TYR A 429 -9.90 -17.21 -14.00
N SER A 430 -10.69 -16.71 -13.05
CA SER A 430 -11.36 -17.49 -11.99
C SER A 430 -10.42 -18.25 -11.04
N GLN A 431 -9.13 -17.92 -11.01
CA GLN A 431 -8.17 -18.37 -10.00
C GLN A 431 -7.89 -17.24 -8.99
N PRO A 432 -7.75 -17.52 -7.68
CA PRO A 432 -7.33 -16.53 -6.71
C PRO A 432 -5.93 -15.97 -7.04
N ILE A 433 -5.77 -14.66 -6.96
CA ILE A 433 -4.46 -14.01 -7.09
C ILE A 433 -3.68 -14.18 -5.76
N PRO A 434 -2.47 -14.74 -5.78
CA PRO A 434 -1.63 -14.86 -4.60
C PRO A 434 -1.03 -13.50 -4.24
N SER A 435 -0.96 -13.18 -2.94
CA SER A 435 -0.15 -12.06 -2.46
C SER A 435 1.17 -12.52 -1.83
N ASN A 436 1.19 -13.75 -1.30
CA ASN A 436 2.39 -14.33 -0.72
C ASN A 436 2.54 -15.83 -1.02
N ARG A 437 3.78 -16.25 -1.33
CA ARG A 437 4.20 -17.65 -1.53
C ARG A 437 5.40 -18.03 -0.67
N LYS A 438 5.68 -19.33 -0.57
CA LYS A 438 6.91 -19.90 0.00
C LYS A 438 7.43 -21.03 -0.88
N ILE A 439 8.74 -21.30 -0.87
CA ILE A 439 9.28 -22.54 -1.42
C ILE A 439 9.11 -23.70 -0.42
N GLY A 440 8.49 -24.79 -0.88
CA GLY A 440 8.35 -26.03 -0.12
C GLY A 440 9.68 -26.79 -0.03
N SER A 441 9.77 -27.75 0.91
CA SER A 441 10.97 -28.60 1.08
C SER A 441 11.29 -29.49 -0.12
N ASN A 442 10.35 -29.65 -1.06
CA ASN A 442 10.50 -30.31 -2.35
C ASN A 442 10.93 -29.36 -3.48
N GLY A 443 11.21 -28.08 -3.20
CA GLY A 443 11.56 -27.05 -4.17
C GLY A 443 10.37 -26.47 -4.96
N VAL A 444 9.12 -26.85 -4.64
CA VAL A 444 7.92 -26.37 -5.34
C VAL A 444 7.34 -25.16 -4.59
N PRO A 445 7.07 -24.02 -5.26
CA PRO A 445 6.39 -22.89 -4.63
C PRO A 445 4.93 -23.24 -4.28
N TYR A 446 4.45 -22.75 -3.14
CA TYR A 446 3.03 -22.80 -2.78
C TYR A 446 2.57 -21.45 -2.23
N THR A 447 1.31 -21.08 -2.51
CA THR A 447 0.67 -19.87 -1.99
C THR A 447 0.44 -20.01 -0.49
N ARG A 448 0.90 -19.04 0.30
CA ARG A 448 0.56 -18.90 1.73
C ARG A 448 -0.72 -18.10 1.91
N VAL A 449 -0.86 -16.99 1.18
CA VAL A 449 -1.97 -16.03 1.32
C VAL A 449 -2.36 -15.49 -0.06
N THR A 450 -3.66 -15.28 -0.26
CA THR A 450 -4.24 -14.63 -1.44
C THR A 450 -4.56 -13.16 -1.18
N MET A 451 -4.61 -12.34 -2.22
CA MET A 451 -4.99 -10.93 -2.13
C MET A 451 -6.32 -10.70 -1.40
N ALA A 452 -7.30 -11.60 -1.61
CA ALA A 452 -8.58 -11.56 -0.89
C ALA A 452 -8.38 -11.74 0.62
N GLN A 453 -7.64 -12.77 1.03
CA GLN A 453 -7.39 -13.05 2.45
C GLN A 453 -6.63 -11.92 3.13
N GLU A 454 -5.61 -11.34 2.48
CA GLU A 454 -4.85 -10.22 3.02
C GLU A 454 -5.70 -8.94 3.12
N ASN A 455 -6.46 -8.60 2.09
CA ASN A 455 -7.39 -7.46 2.12
C ASN A 455 -8.50 -7.61 3.18
N HIS A 456 -9.03 -8.82 3.37
CA HIS A 456 -10.06 -9.09 4.39
C HIS A 456 -9.47 -9.08 5.81
N TRP A 457 -8.27 -9.64 6.01
CA TRP A 457 -7.52 -9.51 7.27
C TRP A 457 -7.24 -8.04 7.60
N GLU A 458 -6.73 -7.29 6.62
CA GLU A 458 -6.41 -5.87 6.75
C GLU A 458 -7.63 -5.01 7.10
N LEU A 459 -8.79 -5.33 6.52
CA LEU A 459 -10.07 -4.67 6.83
C LEU A 459 -10.50 -4.82 8.29
N THR A 460 -9.98 -5.79 9.06
CA THR A 460 -10.29 -5.89 10.50
C THR A 460 -9.66 -4.74 11.29
N PHE A 461 -8.45 -4.29 10.93
CA PHE A 461 -7.72 -3.22 11.63
C PHE A 461 -8.17 -1.80 11.29
N GLY A 462 -8.72 -1.55 10.10
CA GLY A 462 -9.07 -0.19 9.72
C GLY A 462 -9.87 -0.03 8.43
N THR A 463 -10.54 1.13 8.37
CA THR A 463 -11.34 1.65 7.27
C THR A 463 -10.82 3.03 6.87
N SER A 464 -11.19 3.51 5.67
CA SER A 464 -10.77 4.82 5.14
C SER A 464 -9.25 4.95 4.96
N GLY A 465 -8.56 3.85 4.63
CA GLY A 465 -7.10 3.85 4.48
C GLY A 465 -6.31 3.78 5.79
N ARG A 466 -6.93 3.46 6.93
CA ARG A 466 -6.33 3.58 8.28
C ARG A 466 -5.92 2.25 8.91
N SER A 467 -5.71 1.17 8.13
CA SER A 467 -5.30 -0.13 8.66
C SER A 467 -3.87 -0.14 9.25
N ALA A 468 -3.01 0.79 8.80
CA ALA A 468 -1.55 0.74 8.96
C ALA A 468 -0.91 -0.56 8.42
N GLN A 469 -1.45 -1.06 7.30
CA GLN A 469 -0.97 -2.25 6.59
C GLN A 469 -0.75 -1.96 5.09
N GLN A 470 -0.24 -2.96 4.36
CA GLN A 470 0.32 -2.79 3.02
C GLN A 470 -0.68 -2.22 1.98
N THR A 471 -1.94 -2.66 1.97
CA THR A 471 -2.89 -2.21 0.93
C THR A 471 -3.24 -0.74 1.08
N ASP A 472 -3.56 -0.33 2.31
CA ASP A 472 -3.94 1.06 2.59
C ASP A 472 -2.76 2.04 2.45
N VAL A 473 -1.52 1.64 2.76
CA VAL A 473 -0.37 2.50 2.46
C VAL A 473 -0.14 2.66 0.96
N TRP A 474 -0.32 1.61 0.15
CA TRP A 474 -0.29 1.78 -1.31
C TRP A 474 -1.38 2.74 -1.80
N PHE A 475 -2.59 2.68 -1.23
CA PHE A 475 -3.65 3.66 -1.52
C PHE A 475 -3.24 5.09 -1.12
N ALA A 476 -2.55 5.26 0.02
CA ALA A 476 -2.12 6.56 0.53
C ALA A 476 -0.89 7.15 -0.19
N VAL A 477 0.05 6.30 -0.62
CA VAL A 477 1.32 6.71 -1.27
C VAL A 477 1.16 6.86 -2.77
N PHE A 478 0.60 5.85 -3.44
CA PHE A 478 0.48 5.85 -4.91
C PHE A 478 -0.78 6.57 -5.39
N GLY A 479 -1.82 6.63 -4.55
CA GLY A 479 -3.09 7.26 -4.87
C GLY A 479 -3.18 8.76 -4.62
N VAL A 480 -4.40 9.25 -4.78
CA VAL A 480 -4.82 10.65 -4.54
C VAL A 480 -5.86 10.70 -3.43
N GLN A 481 -6.22 11.88 -2.94
CA GLN A 481 -7.33 11.99 -1.98
C GLN A 481 -8.67 11.70 -2.65
N GLY A 482 -9.55 11.04 -1.92
CA GLY A 482 -10.99 10.96 -2.13
C GLY A 482 -11.70 12.27 -1.79
N LEU A 483 -12.96 12.41 -2.23
CA LEU A 483 -13.83 13.52 -1.84
C LEU A 483 -14.07 13.54 -0.31
N ASN A 484 -13.96 12.39 0.35
CA ASN A 484 -14.02 12.23 1.81
C ASN A 484 -12.73 12.63 2.55
N GLY A 485 -11.68 13.12 1.87
CA GLY A 485 -10.40 13.54 2.46
C GLY A 485 -9.41 12.40 2.79
N TYR A 486 -9.84 11.15 2.70
CA TYR A 486 -9.02 9.94 2.89
C TYR A 486 -8.46 9.43 1.56
N PRO A 487 -7.50 8.48 1.54
CA PRO A 487 -7.00 7.88 0.31
C PRO A 487 -8.12 7.35 -0.60
N LEU A 488 -8.06 7.70 -1.89
CA LEU A 488 -8.95 7.16 -2.91
C LEU A 488 -8.55 5.71 -3.20
N ALA A 489 -9.25 4.76 -2.56
CA ALA A 489 -9.07 3.33 -2.77
C ALA A 489 -9.05 2.98 -4.28
N ALA A 490 -8.05 2.20 -4.68
CA ALA A 490 -7.83 1.78 -6.06
C ALA A 490 -8.65 0.55 -6.46
N TRP A 491 -9.06 -0.26 -5.49
CA TRP A 491 -9.98 -1.37 -5.64
C TRP A 491 -10.83 -1.53 -4.38
N ASP A 492 -11.92 -2.31 -4.49
CA ASP A 492 -12.71 -2.71 -3.33
C ASP A 492 -11.98 -3.80 -2.53
N LYS A 493 -11.57 -3.54 -1.29
CA LYS A 493 -10.91 -4.56 -0.44
C LYS A 493 -11.82 -5.75 -0.08
N VAL A 494 -13.14 -5.67 -0.25
CA VAL A 494 -14.08 -6.79 -0.03
C VAL A 494 -14.25 -7.64 -1.29
N THR A 495 -14.47 -7.02 -2.46
CA THR A 495 -14.82 -7.74 -3.72
C THR A 495 -13.66 -7.91 -4.70
N GLY A 496 -12.59 -7.15 -4.52
CA GLY A 496 -11.46 -7.07 -5.43
C GLY A 496 -11.69 -6.21 -6.67
N GLU A 497 -12.87 -5.62 -6.89
CA GLU A 497 -13.16 -4.83 -8.11
C GLU A 497 -12.16 -3.67 -8.27
N ILE A 498 -11.40 -3.66 -9.38
CA ILE A 498 -10.40 -2.64 -9.67
C ILE A 498 -11.07 -1.43 -10.31
N TYR A 499 -10.82 -0.24 -9.75
CA TYR A 499 -11.29 1.02 -10.29
C TYR A 499 -10.22 1.63 -11.20
N HIS A 500 -10.21 1.29 -12.49
CA HIS A 500 -9.17 1.77 -13.43
C HIS A 500 -9.03 3.29 -13.49
N ASP A 501 -10.09 4.05 -13.26
CA ASP A 501 -10.01 5.52 -13.16
C ASP A 501 -9.25 6.00 -11.91
N ALA A 502 -9.23 5.21 -10.82
CA ALA A 502 -8.34 5.46 -9.68
C ALA A 502 -6.88 5.09 -10.01
N ILE A 503 -6.66 3.97 -10.70
CA ILE A 503 -5.31 3.52 -11.12
C ILE A 503 -4.62 4.53 -12.05
N LYS A 504 -5.36 5.29 -12.87
CA LYS A 504 -4.78 6.39 -13.67
C LYS A 504 -4.04 7.41 -12.80
N PHE A 505 -4.54 7.69 -11.59
CA PHE A 505 -3.87 8.60 -10.67
C PHE A 505 -2.59 8.03 -10.05
N TRP A 506 -2.34 6.72 -10.17
CA TRP A 506 -1.12 6.07 -9.67
C TRP A 506 0.07 6.16 -10.64
N GLN A 507 -0.17 6.53 -11.90
CA GLN A 507 0.87 6.60 -12.95
C GLN A 507 2.08 7.49 -12.62
N PRO A 508 1.98 8.61 -11.85
CA PRO A 508 3.15 9.37 -11.41
C PRO A 508 4.08 8.62 -10.43
N MET A 509 3.60 7.55 -9.80
CA MET A 509 4.34 6.72 -8.83
C MET A 509 4.71 5.33 -9.37
N ASP A 510 4.21 4.94 -10.55
CA ASP A 510 4.83 3.86 -11.33
C ASP A 510 6.18 4.38 -11.83
N LEU A 511 7.28 3.95 -11.21
CA LEU A 511 8.61 4.46 -11.53
C LEU A 511 9.02 4.16 -12.97
N THR A 512 8.57 3.03 -13.54
CA THR A 512 8.81 2.68 -14.95
C THR A 512 8.06 3.64 -15.88
N HIS A 513 6.77 3.89 -15.62
CA HIS A 513 5.98 4.87 -16.36
C HIS A 513 6.58 6.27 -16.24
N TYR A 514 6.96 6.68 -15.04
CA TYR A 514 7.55 7.99 -14.77
C TYR A 514 8.86 8.20 -15.54
N ILE A 515 9.78 7.22 -15.49
CA ILE A 515 11.05 7.23 -16.23
C ILE A 515 10.81 7.24 -17.74
N VAL A 516 9.94 6.37 -18.26
CA VAL A 516 9.69 6.23 -19.70
C VAL A 516 8.99 7.44 -20.29
N SER A 517 8.06 8.06 -19.57
CA SER A 517 7.37 9.29 -19.98
C SER A 517 8.28 10.53 -19.94
N ASN A 518 9.26 10.57 -19.03
CA ASN A 518 10.23 11.66 -18.87
C ASN A 518 11.63 11.32 -19.43
N TRP A 519 11.72 10.31 -20.30
CA TRP A 519 13.00 9.78 -20.82
C TRP A 519 13.82 10.84 -21.56
N LYS A 520 13.13 11.70 -22.32
CA LYS A 520 13.67 12.89 -23.00
C LYS A 520 12.89 14.12 -22.55
N GLY A 521 13.35 15.31 -22.95
CA GLY A 521 12.74 16.58 -22.59
C GLY A 521 13.41 17.20 -21.37
N GLN A 522 12.69 18.04 -20.62
CA GLN A 522 13.28 18.86 -19.55
C GLN A 522 13.98 18.03 -18.46
N ARG A 523 13.44 16.87 -18.07
CA ARG A 523 14.03 16.01 -17.04
C ARG A 523 15.15 15.12 -17.54
N ASN A 524 15.13 14.78 -18.83
CA ASN A 524 16.11 13.94 -19.52
C ASN A 524 16.51 12.66 -18.75
N LEU A 525 15.54 11.96 -18.14
CA LEU A 525 15.82 10.85 -17.21
C LEU A 525 16.57 9.68 -17.85
N GLY A 526 16.47 9.52 -19.17
CA GLY A 526 17.21 8.51 -19.93
C GLY A 526 18.73 8.66 -19.88
N GLU A 527 19.25 9.88 -19.72
CA GLU A 527 20.69 10.10 -19.50
C GLU A 527 21.01 10.42 -18.05
N VAL A 528 20.15 11.19 -17.37
CA VAL A 528 20.34 11.58 -15.96
C VAL A 528 20.44 10.37 -15.03
N LEU A 529 19.71 9.28 -15.29
CA LEU A 529 19.69 8.07 -14.44
C LEU A 529 20.55 6.90 -14.97
N ARG A 530 21.20 7.06 -16.14
CA ARG A 530 21.96 5.98 -16.79
C ARG A 530 23.07 5.46 -15.85
N GLY A 531 23.04 4.17 -15.54
CA GLY A 531 24.03 3.52 -14.66
C GLY A 531 23.90 3.86 -13.16
N ARG A 532 22.84 4.55 -12.74
CA ARG A 532 22.64 5.01 -11.35
C ARG A 532 21.59 4.17 -10.57
N LEU A 533 20.95 3.22 -11.23
CA LEU A 533 19.96 2.32 -10.63
C LEU A 533 20.51 0.90 -10.58
N PHE A 534 20.81 0.41 -9.37
CA PHE A 534 21.19 -0.97 -9.09
C PHE A 534 20.02 -1.65 -8.37
N ILE A 535 19.42 -2.66 -9.02
CA ILE A 535 18.20 -3.33 -8.56
C ILE A 535 18.45 -4.83 -8.49
N TYR A 536 18.18 -5.43 -7.34
CA TYR A 536 18.25 -6.86 -7.11
C TYR A 536 16.85 -7.42 -6.81
N VAL A 537 16.52 -8.64 -7.20
CA VAL A 537 15.37 -9.39 -6.67
C VAL A 537 15.60 -10.90 -6.72
N GLY A 538 14.99 -11.64 -5.79
CA GLY A 538 14.94 -13.11 -5.85
C GLY A 538 14.02 -13.58 -6.99
N GLY A 539 14.45 -14.55 -7.80
CA GLY A 539 13.64 -15.10 -8.89
C GLY A 539 12.38 -15.85 -8.38
N SER A 540 12.40 -16.24 -7.11
CA SER A 540 11.30 -16.88 -6.38
C SER A 540 10.74 -15.98 -5.27
N ASP A 541 10.88 -14.64 -5.38
CA ASP A 541 10.48 -13.67 -4.37
C ASP A 541 9.11 -13.99 -3.74
N SER A 542 9.04 -13.96 -2.41
CA SER A 542 7.87 -14.41 -1.65
C SER A 542 6.61 -13.56 -1.86
N TYR A 543 6.73 -12.34 -2.38
CA TYR A 543 5.64 -11.38 -2.62
C TYR A 543 5.48 -11.04 -4.12
N TYR A 544 6.05 -11.86 -5.01
CA TYR A 544 5.96 -11.70 -6.47
C TYR A 544 6.59 -10.39 -6.99
N LEU A 545 7.39 -9.68 -6.18
CA LEU A 545 8.03 -8.41 -6.54
C LEU A 545 9.02 -8.56 -7.71
N ASN A 546 9.48 -9.79 -7.96
CA ASN A 546 10.25 -10.14 -9.13
C ASN A 546 9.55 -9.82 -10.46
N GLU A 547 8.21 -9.78 -10.50
CA GLU A 547 7.46 -9.52 -11.72
C GLU A 547 7.46 -8.02 -12.08
N GLY A 548 7.29 -7.13 -11.09
CA GLY A 548 7.44 -5.68 -11.28
C GLY A 548 8.86 -5.30 -11.72
N VAL A 549 9.88 -5.93 -11.13
CA VAL A 549 11.29 -5.73 -11.54
C VAL A 549 11.56 -6.23 -12.98
N GLN A 550 10.94 -7.33 -13.40
CA GLN A 550 11.04 -7.82 -14.78
C GLN A 550 10.40 -6.85 -15.79
N GLN A 551 9.22 -6.30 -15.47
CA GLN A 551 8.57 -5.28 -16.31
C GLN A 551 9.40 -4.01 -16.41
N PHE A 552 9.90 -3.49 -15.28
CA PHE A 552 10.82 -2.36 -15.23
C PHE A 552 12.04 -2.58 -16.14
N HIS A 553 12.72 -3.72 -16.00
CA HIS A 553 13.93 -4.00 -16.78
C HIS A 553 13.64 -4.08 -18.28
N MET A 554 12.57 -4.79 -18.68
CA MET A 554 12.17 -4.91 -20.08
C MET A 554 11.87 -3.54 -20.71
N ARG A 555 11.01 -2.74 -20.07
CA ARG A 555 10.50 -1.46 -20.61
C ARG A 555 11.56 -0.35 -20.60
N THR A 556 12.50 -0.38 -19.66
CA THR A 556 13.65 0.53 -19.67
C THR A 556 14.73 0.10 -20.67
N ALA A 557 14.99 -1.20 -20.81
CA ALA A 557 15.92 -1.73 -21.82
C ALA A 557 15.47 -1.44 -23.26
N GLU A 558 14.16 -1.47 -23.55
CA GLU A 558 13.58 -1.03 -24.84
C GLU A 558 13.93 0.42 -25.21
N LYS A 559 14.25 1.27 -24.23
CA LYS A 559 14.62 2.68 -24.43
C LYS A 559 16.13 2.93 -24.36
N GLY A 560 16.81 2.29 -23.41
CA GLY A 560 18.19 2.61 -23.03
C GLY A 560 19.25 1.56 -23.34
N GLY A 561 18.84 0.35 -23.74
CA GLY A 561 19.69 -0.85 -23.77
C GLY A 561 19.68 -1.61 -22.43
N LEU A 562 20.07 -2.89 -22.45
CA LEU A 562 20.06 -3.77 -21.27
C LEU A 562 20.90 -3.21 -20.10
N ASP A 563 22.01 -2.54 -20.41
CA ASP A 563 22.95 -1.99 -19.42
C ASP A 563 22.55 -0.59 -18.90
N TRP A 564 21.35 -0.09 -19.22
CA TRP A 564 20.90 1.23 -18.78
C TRP A 564 20.70 1.31 -17.25
N ALA A 565 20.12 0.25 -16.68
CA ALA A 565 20.02 0.02 -15.25
C ALA A 565 20.55 -1.37 -14.92
N ASN A 566 21.27 -1.51 -13.81
CA ASN A 566 21.89 -2.77 -13.41
C ASN A 566 20.84 -3.61 -12.66
N VAL A 567 20.22 -4.58 -13.35
CA VAL A 567 19.16 -5.42 -12.77
C VAL A 567 19.63 -6.86 -12.63
N THR A 568 19.58 -7.40 -11.41
CA THR A 568 19.93 -8.79 -11.09
C THR A 568 18.71 -9.56 -10.59
N ILE A 569 18.41 -10.70 -11.22
CA ILE A 569 17.38 -11.64 -10.76
C ILE A 569 18.05 -12.97 -10.37
N LEU A 570 18.22 -13.23 -9.07
CA LEU A 570 18.87 -14.45 -8.60
C LEU A 570 17.88 -15.62 -8.57
N GLN A 571 18.04 -16.55 -9.50
CA GLN A 571 17.13 -17.69 -9.67
C GLN A 571 17.10 -18.59 -8.43
N GLY A 572 15.90 -18.93 -7.97
CA GLY A 572 15.67 -19.77 -6.78
C GLY A 572 15.62 -19.02 -5.45
N GLU A 573 16.19 -17.81 -5.37
CA GLU A 573 16.20 -17.01 -4.13
C GLU A 573 14.80 -16.44 -3.82
N GLU A 574 14.46 -16.43 -2.53
CA GLU A 574 13.22 -15.86 -1.98
C GLU A 574 13.39 -14.35 -1.67
N HIS A 575 12.40 -13.76 -0.99
CA HIS A 575 12.42 -12.36 -0.55
C HIS A 575 13.39 -12.15 0.62
N GLY A 576 14.27 -11.13 0.54
CA GLY A 576 15.15 -10.74 1.65
C GLY A 576 16.63 -10.55 1.27
N GLY A 577 17.40 -10.00 2.22
CA GLY A 577 18.85 -9.77 2.13
C GLY A 577 19.23 -8.33 1.77
N VAL A 578 20.49 -8.11 1.41
CA VAL A 578 20.95 -6.84 0.79
C VAL A 578 21.02 -7.01 -0.73
N TYR A 579 21.37 -5.94 -1.44
CA TYR A 579 21.64 -5.99 -2.89
C TYR A 579 22.54 -7.18 -3.27
N ASN A 580 22.08 -7.99 -4.22
CA ASN A 580 22.71 -9.22 -4.72
C ASN A 580 23.09 -10.26 -3.64
N LEU A 581 22.42 -10.25 -2.48
CA LEU A 581 22.75 -11.10 -1.32
C LEU A 581 24.23 -11.01 -0.90
N LEU A 582 24.88 -9.87 -1.18
CA LEU A 582 26.31 -9.70 -0.92
C LEU A 582 26.61 -9.79 0.59
N PRO A 583 27.75 -10.38 0.99
CA PRO A 583 28.23 -10.27 2.37
C PRO A 583 28.35 -8.79 2.77
N LYS A 584 27.83 -8.43 3.96
CA LYS A 584 27.72 -7.05 4.45
C LYS A 584 28.95 -6.16 4.17
N TRP A 585 30.15 -6.67 4.48
CA TRP A 585 31.39 -5.93 4.23
C TRP A 585 31.67 -5.71 2.74
N THR A 586 31.47 -6.74 1.90
CA THR A 586 31.61 -6.65 0.43
C THR A 586 30.59 -5.69 -0.18
N TYR A 587 29.38 -5.64 0.35
CA TYR A 587 28.35 -4.68 -0.05
C TYR A 587 28.80 -3.23 0.24
N LEU A 588 29.29 -2.96 1.45
CA LEU A 588 29.84 -1.65 1.82
C LEU A 588 31.07 -1.26 0.98
N ASP A 589 31.96 -2.20 0.69
CA ASP A 589 33.10 -1.96 -0.20
C ASP A 589 32.63 -1.64 -1.63
N THR A 590 31.52 -2.25 -2.10
CA THR A 590 30.92 -1.99 -3.42
C THR A 590 30.37 -0.56 -3.48
N ILE A 591 29.68 -0.11 -2.43
CA ILE A 591 29.18 1.28 -2.30
C ILE A 591 30.34 2.28 -2.32
N LEU A 592 31.37 2.05 -1.51
CA LEU A 592 32.56 2.92 -1.48
C LEU A 592 33.32 2.93 -2.82
N SER A 593 33.34 1.80 -3.53
CA SER A 593 33.93 1.71 -4.87
C SER A 593 33.14 2.56 -5.89
N TRP A 594 31.81 2.53 -5.84
CA TRP A 594 30.97 3.40 -6.68
C TRP A 594 31.24 4.89 -6.39
N VAL A 595 31.26 5.27 -5.12
CA VAL A 595 31.54 6.66 -4.68
C VAL A 595 32.92 7.13 -5.14
N ALA A 596 33.95 6.28 -5.04
CA ALA A 596 35.30 6.61 -5.47
C ALA A 596 35.40 6.77 -7.00
N ASP A 597 34.73 5.90 -7.77
CA ASP A 597 34.76 5.94 -9.23
C ASP A 597 33.96 7.12 -9.82
N HIS A 598 32.90 7.55 -9.13
CA HIS A 598 32.03 8.65 -9.56
C HIS A 598 32.38 10.00 -8.91
N GLY A 599 33.39 10.03 -8.04
CA GLY A 599 33.95 11.26 -7.47
C GLY A 599 34.72 12.12 -8.48
N PRO A 600 35.13 13.35 -8.11
CA PRO A 600 35.79 14.28 -9.04
C PRO A 600 37.08 13.74 -9.68
N ASP A 601 37.84 12.93 -8.93
CA ASP A 601 39.09 12.30 -9.35
C ASP A 601 38.91 10.82 -9.78
N GLY A 602 37.65 10.37 -9.93
CA GLY A 602 37.30 8.98 -10.24
C GLY A 602 37.48 8.61 -11.72
N GLY A 603 37.25 7.34 -12.06
CA GLY A 603 37.35 6.84 -13.44
C GLY A 603 36.13 7.21 -14.30
N THR A 604 34.96 7.37 -13.68
CA THR A 604 33.71 7.80 -14.32
C THR A 604 32.99 8.91 -13.52
N PRO A 605 33.59 10.11 -13.36
CA PRO A 605 33.03 11.18 -12.53
C PRO A 605 31.58 11.53 -12.89
N LEU A 606 30.73 11.66 -11.87
CA LEU A 606 29.32 12.01 -12.06
C LEU A 606 29.19 13.44 -12.60
N LEU A 607 28.70 13.57 -13.83
CA LEU A 607 28.61 14.85 -14.52
C LEU A 607 27.62 15.80 -13.83
N ALA A 608 28.05 17.05 -13.59
CA ALA A 608 27.24 18.05 -12.89
C ALA A 608 25.92 18.41 -13.60
N GLU A 609 25.87 18.27 -14.93
CA GLU A 609 24.65 18.43 -15.73
C GLU A 609 23.58 17.35 -15.43
N HIS A 610 24.00 16.16 -14.97
CA HIS A 610 23.13 15.08 -14.52
C HIS A 610 22.69 15.21 -13.05
N THR A 611 23.09 16.27 -12.35
CA THR A 611 22.73 16.54 -10.95
C THR A 611 22.12 17.93 -10.77
N THR A 612 21.46 18.47 -11.79
CA THR A 612 20.76 19.76 -11.71
C THR A 612 19.32 19.58 -11.23
N THR A 613 18.73 20.61 -10.62
CA THR A 613 17.33 20.58 -10.17
C THR A 613 16.31 20.49 -11.31
N ALA A 614 16.72 20.62 -12.58
CA ALA A 614 15.84 20.49 -13.74
C ALA A 614 15.19 19.09 -13.86
N SER A 615 15.84 18.06 -13.33
CA SER A 615 15.31 16.70 -13.29
C SER A 615 14.42 16.39 -12.08
N ARG A 616 14.37 17.25 -11.05
CA ARG A 616 13.64 17.04 -9.76
C ARG A 616 12.15 16.69 -9.95
N GLY A 617 11.82 15.43 -9.73
CA GLY A 617 10.45 14.90 -9.74
C GLY A 617 9.70 15.13 -8.43
N ASN A 618 8.48 14.58 -8.38
CA ASN A 618 7.63 14.53 -7.17
C ASN A 618 7.47 15.90 -6.45
N VAL A 619 7.44 17.00 -7.22
CA VAL A 619 7.36 18.37 -6.69
C VAL A 619 6.03 18.57 -5.96
N TRP A 620 6.07 19.04 -4.72
CA TRP A 620 4.88 19.11 -3.86
C TRP A 620 3.70 19.89 -4.46
N GLN A 621 3.97 21.00 -5.15
CA GLN A 621 2.94 21.80 -5.80
C GLN A 621 2.21 21.03 -6.91
N ASP A 622 2.94 20.21 -7.69
CA ASP A 622 2.36 19.36 -8.73
C ASP A 622 1.50 18.27 -8.08
N VAL A 623 2.03 17.61 -7.04
CA VAL A 623 1.36 16.55 -6.26
C VAL A 623 0.03 17.04 -5.66
N LEU A 624 0.00 18.21 -5.03
CA LEU A 624 -1.25 18.82 -4.54
C LEU A 624 -2.20 19.19 -5.66
N SER A 625 -1.70 19.78 -6.77
CA SER A 625 -2.57 20.23 -7.87
C SER A 625 -3.27 19.07 -8.59
N PHE A 626 -2.64 17.90 -8.63
CA PHE A 626 -3.15 16.69 -9.26
C PHE A 626 -3.98 15.82 -8.31
N GLY A 627 -3.58 15.74 -7.03
CA GLY A 627 -4.07 14.73 -6.11
C GLY A 627 -4.66 15.21 -4.78
N GLY A 628 -4.53 16.50 -4.44
CA GLY A 628 -5.08 17.06 -3.19
C GLY A 628 -6.60 17.28 -3.23
N HIS A 629 -7.16 17.75 -2.12
CA HIS A 629 -8.61 17.90 -1.97
C HIS A 629 -9.27 18.79 -3.03
N GLN A 630 -8.58 19.85 -3.49
CA GLN A 630 -9.12 20.73 -4.54
C GLN A 630 -9.25 20.00 -5.89
N ALA A 631 -8.35 19.06 -6.21
CA ALA A 631 -8.50 18.18 -7.37
C ALA A 631 -9.65 17.17 -7.16
N ALA A 632 -9.89 16.73 -5.93
CA ALA A 632 -11.01 15.87 -5.57
C ALA A 632 -12.38 16.56 -5.71
N LEU A 633 -12.45 17.86 -5.40
CA LEU A 633 -13.62 18.70 -5.67
C LEU A 633 -13.80 18.95 -7.18
N ALA A 634 -12.72 19.31 -7.89
CA ALA A 634 -12.75 19.67 -9.31
C ALA A 634 -13.18 18.52 -10.25
N ARG A 635 -12.97 17.26 -9.86
CA ARG A 635 -13.42 16.07 -10.62
C ARG A 635 -14.88 15.69 -10.37
N GLN A 636 -15.58 16.33 -9.43
CA GLN A 636 -17.03 16.12 -9.24
C GLN A 636 -17.85 16.93 -10.26
N SER A 637 -19.04 16.45 -10.60
CA SER A 637 -20.06 17.30 -11.22
C SER A 637 -21.48 16.86 -10.83
N PRO A 638 -22.44 17.80 -10.73
CA PRO A 638 -23.82 17.45 -10.44
C PRO A 638 -24.46 16.71 -11.62
N PRO A 639 -25.50 15.89 -11.38
CA PRO A 639 -26.33 15.34 -12.44
C PRO A 639 -27.02 16.45 -13.24
N ARG A 640 -27.36 16.16 -14.49
CA ARG A 640 -27.94 17.16 -15.41
C ARG A 640 -28.96 16.51 -16.33
N VAL A 641 -30.12 17.16 -16.51
CA VAL A 641 -31.16 16.78 -17.48
C VAL A 641 -31.19 17.80 -18.62
N GLN A 642 -31.34 17.30 -19.85
CA GLN A 642 -31.38 18.07 -21.09
C GLN A 642 -32.59 17.62 -21.94
N VAL A 643 -33.25 18.59 -22.57
CA VAL A 643 -34.40 18.39 -23.47
C VAL A 643 -34.07 19.08 -24.78
N ASP A 644 -34.39 18.45 -25.91
CA ASP A 644 -34.22 19.08 -27.22
C ASP A 644 -35.23 20.23 -27.39
N ARG A 645 -34.79 21.35 -27.99
CA ARG A 645 -35.58 22.57 -28.17
C ARG A 645 -36.82 22.38 -29.04
N ASN A 646 -36.86 21.32 -29.84
CA ASN A 646 -37.98 21.00 -30.72
C ASN A 646 -39.02 20.06 -30.08
N GLY A 647 -38.75 19.50 -28.89
CA GLY A 647 -39.66 18.57 -28.20
C GLY A 647 -39.87 17.20 -28.88
N ILE A 648 -39.06 16.88 -29.91
CA ILE A 648 -39.20 15.64 -30.71
C ILE A 648 -38.43 14.46 -30.10
N LEU A 649 -37.39 14.72 -29.31
CA LEU A 649 -36.53 13.69 -28.70
C LEU A 649 -36.79 13.54 -27.20
N GLU A 650 -36.71 12.30 -26.73
CA GLU A 650 -36.83 11.96 -25.30
C GLU A 650 -35.79 12.70 -24.44
N PRO A 651 -36.15 13.18 -23.24
CA PRO A 651 -35.20 13.82 -22.33
C PRO A 651 -34.02 12.91 -21.99
N ARG A 652 -32.81 13.48 -22.04
CA ARG A 652 -31.55 12.80 -21.74
C ARG A 652 -30.92 13.39 -20.50
N ALA A 653 -30.28 12.55 -19.70
CA ALA A 653 -29.61 12.97 -18.48
C ALA A 653 -28.26 12.29 -18.29
N SER A 654 -27.45 12.90 -17.44
CA SER A 654 -26.20 12.34 -16.93
C SER A 654 -26.28 12.27 -15.40
N ALA A 655 -25.71 11.22 -14.83
CA ALA A 655 -25.60 11.05 -13.38
C ALA A 655 -24.61 12.03 -12.71
N GLY A 656 -23.89 12.83 -13.49
CA GLY A 656 -22.78 13.65 -13.03
C GLY A 656 -21.46 12.87 -13.01
N GLN A 657 -20.43 13.49 -12.45
CA GLN A 657 -19.14 12.86 -12.16
C GLN A 657 -18.99 12.67 -10.65
N TRP A 658 -18.56 11.48 -10.27
CA TRP A 658 -18.31 11.04 -8.91
C TRP A 658 -16.92 10.43 -8.82
N ASP A 659 -16.47 10.13 -7.60
CA ASP A 659 -15.21 9.42 -7.41
C ASP A 659 -15.27 7.99 -7.99
N PRO A 660 -14.16 7.47 -8.56
CA PRO A 660 -14.08 6.09 -9.04
C PRO A 660 -14.56 5.08 -7.99
N GLY A 661 -15.37 4.11 -8.40
CA GLY A 661 -15.94 3.07 -7.53
C GLY A 661 -17.21 3.47 -6.77
N VAL A 662 -17.80 4.65 -7.00
CA VAL A 662 -19.14 4.96 -6.49
C VAL A 662 -20.20 4.22 -7.33
N THR A 663 -21.05 3.44 -6.65
CA THR A 663 -22.25 2.86 -7.25
C THR A 663 -23.33 3.94 -7.35
N LEU A 664 -23.84 4.18 -8.56
CA LEU A 664 -24.82 5.24 -8.82
C LEU A 664 -26.21 4.65 -9.03
N ARG A 665 -27.12 4.90 -8.08
CA ARG A 665 -28.54 4.57 -8.19
C ARG A 665 -29.32 5.83 -8.57
N VAL A 666 -30.11 5.76 -9.65
CA VAL A 666 -30.85 6.91 -10.17
C VAL A 666 -32.35 6.70 -10.13
N GLN A 667 -33.10 7.78 -9.93
CA GLN A 667 -34.56 7.80 -10.00
C GLN A 667 -35.02 9.10 -10.66
N TRP A 668 -36.03 9.01 -11.53
CA TRP A 668 -36.67 10.19 -12.10
C TRP A 668 -37.65 10.80 -11.09
N ILE A 669 -37.71 12.13 -11.05
CA ILE A 669 -38.72 12.91 -10.35
C ILE A 669 -39.54 13.61 -11.44
N VAL A 670 -40.85 13.33 -11.45
CA VAL A 670 -41.82 13.80 -12.45
C VAL A 670 -42.89 14.60 -11.72
N ASP A 671 -43.11 15.84 -12.11
CA ASP A 671 -44.09 16.75 -11.49
C ASP A 671 -43.92 16.90 -9.96
N GLY A 672 -42.67 16.82 -9.49
CA GLY A 672 -42.29 16.90 -8.07
C GLY A 672 -42.48 15.61 -7.27
N MET A 673 -42.90 14.52 -7.90
CA MET A 673 -43.05 13.20 -7.28
C MET A 673 -42.03 12.22 -7.85
N SER A 674 -41.44 11.35 -7.02
CA SER A 674 -40.60 10.26 -7.53
C SER A 674 -41.43 9.37 -8.46
N SER A 675 -40.89 9.05 -9.63
CA SER A 675 -41.56 8.21 -10.63
C SER A 675 -41.92 6.84 -10.06
N GLU A 676 -43.05 6.28 -10.49
CA GLU A 676 -43.46 4.90 -10.14
C GLU A 676 -42.42 3.83 -10.57
N ALA A 677 -41.57 4.15 -11.54
CA ALA A 677 -40.41 3.33 -11.89
C ALA A 677 -39.41 3.25 -10.73
N THR A 678 -38.99 2.02 -10.41
CA THR A 678 -38.01 1.74 -9.36
C THR A 678 -36.63 2.31 -9.69
N ALA A 679 -35.93 2.78 -8.67
CA ALA A 679 -34.60 3.36 -8.81
C ALA A 679 -33.56 2.31 -9.27
N PHE A 680 -32.87 2.57 -10.37
CA PHE A 680 -32.00 1.63 -11.08
C PHE A 680 -30.52 2.04 -11.04
N ILE A 681 -29.60 1.09 -11.25
CA ILE A 681 -28.15 1.34 -11.21
C ILE A 681 -27.64 1.75 -12.60
N VAL A 682 -26.75 2.73 -12.66
CA VAL A 682 -26.06 3.19 -13.87
C VAL A 682 -24.55 3.24 -13.65
N LYS A 683 -23.78 3.15 -14.74
CA LYS A 683 -22.34 3.46 -14.71
C LYS A 683 -22.10 4.95 -14.92
N GLN A 684 -21.02 5.47 -14.35
CA GLN A 684 -20.56 6.84 -14.62
C GLN A 684 -20.36 7.06 -16.13
N GLY A 685 -20.77 8.23 -16.62
CA GLY A 685 -20.74 8.55 -18.06
C GLY A 685 -21.85 7.91 -18.92
N HIS A 686 -22.72 7.05 -18.38
CA HIS A 686 -23.87 6.52 -19.12
C HIS A 686 -24.92 7.61 -19.38
N GLU A 687 -25.47 7.66 -20.59
CA GLU A 687 -26.61 8.54 -20.93
C GLU A 687 -27.92 7.90 -20.46
N ILE A 688 -28.69 8.63 -19.66
CA ILE A 688 -29.91 8.15 -19.03
C ILE A 688 -31.09 8.78 -19.76
N THR A 689 -31.93 7.97 -20.41
CA THR A 689 -33.10 8.46 -21.15
C THR A 689 -34.38 8.30 -20.32
N TYR A 690 -35.27 9.30 -20.40
CA TYR A 690 -36.61 9.21 -19.81
C TYR A 690 -37.59 8.59 -20.81
N VAL A 691 -38.03 7.35 -20.54
CA VAL A 691 -38.95 6.58 -21.39
C VAL A 691 -40.36 6.51 -20.76
N GLY A 692 -40.76 7.55 -20.04
CA GLY A 692 -42.06 7.59 -19.37
C GLY A 692 -43.20 7.95 -20.33
N GLY A 693 -44.22 7.09 -20.40
CA GLY A 693 -45.42 7.35 -21.19
C GLY A 693 -46.36 8.34 -20.51
N GLY A 694 -46.31 9.62 -20.90
CA GLY A 694 -47.25 10.64 -20.43
C GLY A 694 -46.74 12.07 -20.62
N THR A 695 -47.64 13.04 -20.44
CA THR A 695 -47.28 14.46 -20.36
C THR A 695 -46.81 14.79 -18.94
N TRP A 696 -45.53 15.12 -18.80
CA TRP A 696 -44.91 15.67 -17.59
C TRP A 696 -44.78 17.19 -17.74
N LYS A 697 -44.95 17.97 -16.66
CA LYS A 697 -44.70 19.43 -16.65
C LYS A 697 -43.29 19.75 -16.17
N THR A 698 -42.79 19.04 -15.16
CA THR A 698 -41.41 19.13 -14.69
C THR A 698 -40.75 17.76 -14.64
N LEU A 699 -39.45 17.73 -14.97
CA LEU A 699 -38.62 16.54 -14.91
C LEU A 699 -37.27 16.86 -14.26
N GLN A 700 -36.83 15.98 -13.38
CA GLN A 700 -35.55 16.07 -12.66
C GLN A 700 -35.01 14.66 -12.43
N LEU A 701 -33.69 14.51 -12.34
CA LEU A 701 -33.03 13.25 -11.99
C LEU A 701 -32.49 13.35 -10.56
N SER A 702 -32.80 12.36 -9.74
CA SER A 702 -32.17 12.11 -8.45
C SER A 702 -31.10 11.03 -8.61
N VAL A 703 -29.93 11.23 -8.02
CA VAL A 703 -28.78 10.31 -8.09
C VAL A 703 -28.22 10.07 -6.71
N THR A 704 -28.43 8.88 -6.17
CA THR A 704 -27.86 8.43 -4.90
C THR A 704 -26.56 7.65 -5.18
N GLY A 705 -25.44 8.16 -4.68
CA GLY A 705 -24.14 7.51 -4.74
C GLY A 705 -23.83 6.74 -3.45
N THR A 706 -23.36 5.50 -3.58
CA THR A 706 -22.89 4.66 -2.46
C THR A 706 -21.51 4.07 -2.74
N LYS A 707 -20.59 4.18 -1.78
CA LYS A 707 -19.25 3.57 -1.79
C LYS A 707 -18.84 3.26 -0.34
N ARG A 708 -18.04 2.21 -0.11
CA ARG A 708 -17.47 1.95 1.22
C ARG A 708 -16.61 3.14 1.66
N ASP A 709 -16.61 3.45 2.95
CA ASP A 709 -15.91 4.57 3.59
C ASP A 709 -16.37 5.98 3.14
N TYR A 710 -17.51 6.07 2.44
CA TYR A 710 -18.12 7.32 2.00
C TYR A 710 -19.54 7.41 2.57
N ALA A 711 -19.94 8.61 2.99
CA ALA A 711 -21.34 8.88 3.30
C ALA A 711 -22.21 8.65 2.04
N THR A 712 -23.38 8.04 2.22
CA THR A 712 -24.36 7.94 1.13
C THR A 712 -24.92 9.33 0.82
N GLU A 713 -24.70 9.81 -0.40
CA GLU A 713 -25.09 11.15 -0.83
C GLU A 713 -26.15 11.06 -1.94
N THR A 714 -27.12 11.98 -1.96
CA THR A 714 -28.07 12.12 -3.07
C THR A 714 -27.97 13.51 -3.70
N ARG A 715 -27.60 13.55 -4.98
CA ARG A 715 -27.52 14.77 -5.80
C ARG A 715 -28.75 14.88 -6.69
N LEU A 716 -29.33 16.08 -6.77
CA LEU A 716 -30.44 16.40 -7.67
C LEU A 716 -29.95 17.17 -8.89
N SER A 717 -30.54 16.92 -10.06
CA SER A 717 -30.22 17.65 -11.27
C SER A 717 -30.89 19.03 -11.33
N ASN A 718 -30.58 19.81 -12.37
CA ASN A 718 -31.48 20.87 -12.80
C ASN A 718 -32.88 20.30 -13.11
N ILE A 719 -33.91 21.11 -12.86
CA ILE A 719 -35.28 20.84 -13.30
C ILE A 719 -35.40 21.32 -14.77
N VAL A 720 -36.10 20.55 -15.59
CA VAL A 720 -36.52 20.95 -16.94
C VAL A 720 -38.05 20.93 -17.03
N THR A 721 -38.63 21.74 -17.90
CA THR A 721 -40.07 21.81 -18.15
C THR A 721 -40.43 21.34 -19.55
N SER A 722 -41.60 20.72 -19.72
CA SER A 722 -42.18 20.54 -21.06
C SER A 722 -42.56 21.91 -21.63
N ILE A 723 -42.49 22.05 -22.95
CA ILE A 723 -43.03 23.21 -23.68
C ILE A 723 -44.51 22.95 -23.97
#